data_AF-A0A2U1V8P9-F1
#
_entry.id   AF-A0A2U1V8P9-F1
#
_cell.length_a   1.000
_cell.length_b   1.000
_cell.length_c   1.000
_cell.angle_alpha   90.00
_cell.angle_beta   90.00
_cell.angle_gamma   90.00
#
_symmetry.space_group_name_H-M   'P 1'
#
loop_
_entity.id
_entity.type
_entity.pdbx_description
1 polymer ?
#
loop_
_entity_poly.entity_id
_entity_poly.type
_entity_poly.pdbx_seq_one_letter_code
_entity_poly.pdbx_strand_id
1 'polypeptide(L)'
;MPQNPMRGTVRQDAARAGSQGPGLLRLCPCPSRPYPSRRTEGRNLLTTISVGPAGDQDTDGLLSGERWASLDLTYGFPTGAGQYGGGYGSGEPQAGFAPLNAAQQDAVQAALAMFAAVSGLRFTAAGGAAAGGADLRFAQSAQPGTAWAYYPHASPEGGDAWFGTGSGYYLAPRPGNYAFHTFLHETGHALGLKHGHETDAFGPLPAARDSMEYSVMTYRSHVGSVPGGYTNESWGYAQSLMMGDIAALQHMYGANYATRAGDTTYRWNPLSGELSVEEAGQGRGQGAPGGNRVFMTVWDGGGIDTYDFSAYGGGVRIDLRPGEWSLTATAQLAYLGDGQRARGNVANALLHAGDTRALIENATGGTGDDTLFGNVAANLLDGGAGIDTAVLAGLRADYVFSGTAGLLQAAGLGATDTLRGIEFVRFLGSGETLGTAGLLPADDYRDAITDVTTPLGRLTAGLSRAGLVESAGDVDVFSVSLRAGQGYSFTLRGGTLAHAELELRDVAGTLLASGADTPLAFTAARDGTYYLHARATDSGTGSYTLRSGFFDTIPDSLADTSAPAASLTAGLSRVGRVESAGDVDVFGITLRAGQGYSFDLRGAPSGGGTLADTRLELRDAAGTLLASNDDATTADAHIDFVATRGGTYHLHAMADGAGTGSYTLRSGFFDTIPDSLADNTAPQGDIAMGLSRVGRVESAGDTDVFAVKLAAGRSYSFDLRGAATYHGTLADPLLELRDASGTLLRMHDDGANDNAHLDFTATASGIHYLVARADGYGTGSYLLSAARQATAAASTPLESDPLWA
;
A
#
# COMPACT_ATOMS: atom_id res chain seq x y z
N MET A 1 -5.04 -52.96 71.77
CA MET A 1 -4.96 -53.14 70.30
C MET A 1 -5.19 -51.78 69.63
N PRO A 2 -4.49 -51.46 68.53
CA PRO A 2 -3.51 -50.34 68.44
C PRO A 2 -3.90 -49.23 67.42
N GLN A 3 -3.15 -48.15 67.09
CA GLN A 3 -1.73 -47.71 67.25
C GLN A 3 -1.64 -46.30 67.93
N ASN A 4 -0.52 -45.75 68.45
CA ASN A 4 0.91 -45.55 68.07
C ASN A 4 1.18 -44.21 67.28
N PRO A 5 2.37 -43.54 67.38
CA PRO A 5 2.43 -42.22 68.07
C PRO A 5 3.38 -41.16 67.44
N MET A 6 3.90 -40.24 68.27
CA MET A 6 4.69 -39.02 67.98
C MET A 6 6.08 -39.15 67.31
N ARG A 7 6.47 -38.05 66.63
CA ARG A 7 7.79 -37.35 66.56
C ARG A 7 9.12 -38.14 66.43
N GLY A 8 9.94 -37.75 65.44
CA GLY A 8 11.40 -37.58 65.62
C GLY A 8 12.32 -37.90 64.42
N THR A 9 12.87 -36.86 63.76
CA THR A 9 14.26 -36.70 63.19
C THR A 9 14.98 -37.89 62.50
N VAL A 10 15.67 -37.76 61.36
CA VAL A 10 17.00 -37.10 61.18
C VAL A 10 17.41 -37.01 59.67
N ARG A 11 17.93 -35.84 59.23
CA ARG A 11 18.85 -35.50 58.08
C ARG A 11 18.66 -36.11 56.66
N GLN A 12 18.63 -35.21 55.68
CA GLN A 12 19.75 -35.01 54.75
C GLN A 12 19.96 -33.50 54.49
N ASP A 13 21.18 -33.10 54.15
CA ASP A 13 21.66 -31.72 54.33
C ASP A 13 21.29 -30.77 53.19
N ALA A 14 20.71 -29.61 53.55
CA ALA A 14 20.60 -28.44 52.68
C ALA A 14 21.38 -27.28 53.32
N ALA A 15 22.54 -26.96 52.75
CA ALA A 15 23.37 -25.86 53.22
C ALA A 15 22.70 -24.51 52.97
N ARG A 16 22.78 -23.60 53.95
CA ARG A 16 22.37 -22.20 53.80
C ARG A 16 23.15 -21.52 52.67
N ALA A 17 22.45 -21.00 51.67
CA ALA A 17 22.81 -19.76 50.99
C ALA A 17 21.70 -18.73 51.28
N GLY A 18 22.08 -17.52 51.70
CA GLY A 18 21.13 -16.56 52.25
C GLY A 18 20.29 -15.86 51.18
N SER A 19 19.01 -15.68 51.47
CA SER A 19 18.13 -14.76 50.75
C SER A 19 18.58 -13.31 50.96
N GLN A 20 19.03 -12.65 49.88
CA GLN A 20 19.02 -11.19 49.78
C GLN A 20 17.74 -10.79 49.04
N GLY A 21 17.04 -9.76 49.53
CA GLY A 21 15.86 -9.21 48.86
C GLY A 21 16.22 -8.41 47.59
N PRO A 22 15.21 -7.95 46.82
CA PRO A 22 15.46 -7.21 45.58
C PRO A 22 16.08 -5.84 45.89
N GLY A 23 17.39 -5.74 45.69
CA GLY A 23 18.10 -4.46 45.66
C GLY A 23 17.90 -3.80 44.30
N LEU A 24 17.41 -2.56 44.30
CA LEU A 24 17.32 -1.72 43.09
C LEU A 24 18.71 -1.59 42.44
N LEU A 25 18.84 -2.08 41.21
CA LEU A 25 20.06 -1.95 40.40
C LEU A 25 20.17 -0.51 39.91
N ARG A 26 21.25 0.19 40.29
CA ARG A 26 21.42 1.64 40.05
C ARG A 26 22.04 1.96 38.69
N LEU A 27 21.77 3.20 38.26
CA LEU A 27 22.07 3.87 36.97
C LEU A 27 23.52 3.76 36.44
N CYS A 28 23.67 3.80 35.11
CA CYS A 28 24.91 4.18 34.42
C CYS A 28 24.99 5.72 34.30
N PRO A 29 26.03 6.40 34.84
CA PRO A 29 26.20 7.85 34.65
C PRO A 29 27.04 8.16 33.40
N CYS A 30 26.51 8.96 32.47
CA CYS A 30 27.27 9.48 31.32
C CYS A 30 27.99 10.81 31.67
N PRO A 31 29.31 10.96 31.39
CA PRO A 31 30.01 12.22 31.61
C PRO A 31 29.68 13.25 30.51
N SER A 32 29.25 14.45 30.91
CA SER A 32 28.96 15.55 29.98
C SER A 32 30.00 16.68 30.02
N ARG A 33 30.37 17.17 28.82
CA ARG A 33 31.20 18.34 28.45
C ARG A 33 32.71 18.09 28.16
N PRO A 34 33.29 18.80 27.16
CA PRO A 34 34.63 18.51 26.62
C PRO A 34 35.77 19.24 27.34
N TYR A 35 36.97 18.65 27.27
CA TYR A 35 38.26 19.28 27.60
C TYR A 35 39.30 19.02 26.47
N PRO A 36 40.34 19.85 26.31
CA PRO A 36 41.18 19.85 25.12
C PRO A 36 42.23 18.72 25.10
N SER A 37 42.48 18.20 23.91
CA SER A 37 43.28 17.00 23.67
C SER A 37 44.80 17.18 23.77
N ARG A 38 45.51 16.09 24.09
CA ARG A 38 46.92 15.90 23.73
C ARG A 38 47.09 14.57 22.99
N ARG A 39 47.88 14.59 21.92
CA ARG A 39 48.19 13.42 21.09
C ARG A 39 49.20 12.50 21.78
N THR A 40 48.84 11.23 21.98
CA THR A 40 49.77 10.07 21.97
C THR A 40 49.01 8.75 21.82
N GLU A 41 48.30 8.56 20.70
CA GLU A 41 47.91 7.23 20.20
C GLU A 41 48.16 7.18 18.69
N GLY A 42 48.56 6.03 18.17
CA GLY A 42 48.72 5.77 16.74
C GLY A 42 47.42 5.44 16.01
N ARG A 43 46.27 5.87 16.58
CA ARG A 43 44.92 5.64 16.05
C ARG A 43 44.60 6.68 14.98
N ASN A 44 44.09 6.25 13.82
CA ASN A 44 43.38 7.15 12.92
C ASN A 44 42.02 7.43 13.55
N LEU A 45 41.81 8.66 14.02
CA LEU A 45 40.54 9.06 14.61
C LEU A 45 39.48 9.14 13.52
N LEU A 46 38.37 8.42 13.68
CA LEU A 46 37.22 8.53 12.80
C LEU A 46 36.56 9.91 12.95
N THR A 47 35.95 10.37 11.88
CA THR A 47 35.09 11.55 11.88
C THR A 47 33.64 11.17 12.18
N THR A 48 32.91 12.08 12.83
CA THR A 48 31.45 12.02 12.95
C THR A 48 30.77 12.85 11.87
N ILE A 49 29.47 12.63 11.67
CA ILE A 49 28.59 13.58 10.99
C ILE A 49 27.37 13.87 11.86
N SER A 50 26.85 15.09 11.76
CA SER A 50 25.60 15.47 12.43
C SER A 50 24.40 14.76 11.80
N VAL A 51 23.47 14.34 12.64
CA VAL A 51 22.20 13.69 12.28
C VAL A 51 21.08 14.69 12.59
N GLY A 52 20.25 15.00 11.59
CA GLY A 52 19.02 15.77 11.80
C GLY A 52 17.88 14.90 12.34
N PRO A 53 16.79 15.49 12.83
CA PRO A 53 15.61 14.73 13.24
C PRO A 53 15.00 13.96 12.06
N ALA A 54 14.42 12.80 12.35
CA ALA A 54 13.58 12.01 11.46
C ALA A 54 12.21 12.67 11.21
N GLY A 55 11.72 13.47 12.17
CA GLY A 55 10.41 14.13 12.10
C GLY A 55 9.30 13.36 12.83
N ASP A 56 9.62 12.24 13.46
CA ASP A 56 8.75 11.49 14.37
C ASP A 56 9.43 11.31 15.73
N GLN A 57 8.68 11.56 16.82
CA GLN A 57 9.25 11.54 18.18
C GLN A 57 9.62 10.14 18.67
N ASP A 58 9.04 9.09 18.06
CA ASP A 58 9.35 7.69 18.39
C ASP A 58 10.78 7.31 17.96
N THR A 59 11.30 7.94 16.90
CA THR A 59 12.69 7.83 16.44
C THR A 59 13.57 8.93 17.05
N ASP A 60 13.13 10.19 17.02
CA ASP A 60 13.90 11.36 17.47
C ASP A 60 14.29 11.29 18.95
N GLY A 61 13.44 10.67 19.78
CA GLY A 61 13.70 10.42 21.20
C GLY A 61 14.96 9.60 21.50
N LEU A 62 15.53 8.92 20.50
CA LEU A 62 16.70 8.04 20.62
C LEU A 62 17.95 8.56 19.90
N LEU A 63 17.87 9.67 19.16
CA LEU A 63 19.01 10.22 18.42
C LEU A 63 19.86 11.15 19.31
N SER A 64 21.17 10.88 19.42
CA SER A 64 22.12 11.79 20.09
C SER A 64 22.45 13.05 19.29
N GLY A 65 22.16 13.06 17.98
CA GLY A 65 22.49 14.14 17.05
C GLY A 65 23.83 13.96 16.30
N GLU A 66 24.63 12.94 16.63
CA GLU A 66 25.84 12.59 15.88
C GLU A 66 25.93 11.08 15.61
N ARG A 67 26.57 10.73 14.49
CA ARG A 67 26.88 9.34 14.12
C ARG A 67 28.29 9.20 13.56
N TRP A 68 28.81 7.98 13.47
CA TRP A 68 30.05 7.73 12.74
C TRP A 68 29.88 8.06 11.24
N ALA A 69 30.88 8.70 10.64
CA ALA A 69 30.88 8.97 9.20
C ALA A 69 31.10 7.69 8.37
N SER A 70 31.94 6.78 8.87
CA SER A 70 32.17 5.46 8.27
C SER A 70 31.02 4.51 8.58
N LEU A 71 30.67 3.66 7.60
CA LEU A 71 29.81 2.50 7.82
C LEU A 71 30.61 1.25 8.18
N ASP A 72 31.87 1.18 7.76
CA ASP A 72 32.79 0.09 8.06
C ASP A 72 33.61 0.48 9.30
N LEU A 73 33.39 -0.25 10.42
CA LEU A 73 33.98 0.02 11.73
C LEU A 73 34.76 -1.21 12.22
N THR A 74 35.90 -0.98 12.87
CA THR A 74 36.66 -2.04 13.53
C THR A 74 36.31 -2.12 15.01
N TYR A 75 36.28 -3.33 15.59
CA TYR A 75 36.07 -3.51 17.03
C TYR A 75 37.18 -4.33 17.67
N GLY A 76 37.49 -4.05 18.93
CA GLY A 76 38.61 -4.68 19.64
C GLY A 76 38.33 -4.97 21.10
N PHE A 77 39.05 -5.98 21.62
CA PHE A 77 39.07 -6.34 23.05
C PHE A 77 40.47 -6.10 23.61
N PRO A 78 40.78 -4.90 24.13
CA PRO A 78 42.06 -4.64 24.78
C PRO A 78 42.32 -5.60 25.94
N THR A 79 43.56 -6.07 26.00
CA THR A 79 44.06 -7.04 26.99
C THR A 79 44.86 -6.40 28.12
N GLY A 80 45.22 -5.11 27.99
CA GLY A 80 45.90 -4.35 29.04
C GLY A 80 45.68 -2.85 28.94
N ALA A 81 45.66 -2.17 30.08
CA ALA A 81 45.49 -0.71 30.20
C ALA A 81 46.46 0.11 29.34
N GLY A 82 47.67 -0.39 29.07
CA GLY A 82 48.66 0.26 28.21
C GLY A 82 48.32 0.27 26.71
N GLN A 83 47.20 -0.34 26.31
CA GLN A 83 46.63 -0.19 24.97
C GLN A 83 45.74 1.07 24.85
N TYR A 84 45.58 1.82 25.94
CA TYR A 84 44.97 3.15 25.98
C TYR A 84 46.01 4.21 26.35
N GLY A 85 45.86 5.41 25.80
CA GLY A 85 46.76 6.53 26.00
C GLY A 85 46.76 7.12 27.41
N GLY A 86 47.78 7.92 27.71
CA GLY A 86 47.83 8.70 28.94
C GLY A 86 46.85 9.88 28.90
N GLY A 87 46.04 10.04 29.96
CA GLY A 87 45.01 11.09 30.02
C GLY A 87 43.72 10.75 29.26
N TYR A 88 43.46 9.46 29.05
CA TYR A 88 42.25 8.94 28.41
C TYR A 88 40.99 9.14 29.26
N GLY A 89 39.90 9.61 28.63
CA GLY A 89 38.54 9.57 29.16
C GLY A 89 38.40 10.08 30.60
N SER A 90 37.73 9.28 31.42
CA SER A 90 37.53 9.51 32.86
C SER A 90 38.56 8.74 33.72
N GLY A 91 39.64 8.24 33.12
CA GLY A 91 40.67 7.45 33.79
C GLY A 91 40.30 5.98 34.00
N GLU A 92 39.47 5.41 33.13
CA GLU A 92 39.03 4.01 33.15
C GLU A 92 40.17 3.00 33.04
N PRO A 93 41.16 3.17 32.13
CA PRO A 93 42.28 2.23 32.02
C PRO A 93 43.15 2.20 33.27
N GLN A 94 43.22 3.28 34.05
CA GLN A 94 44.09 3.39 35.22
C GLN A 94 43.44 2.92 36.53
N ALA A 95 42.14 2.61 36.52
CA ALA A 95 41.39 2.20 37.70
C ALA A 95 40.77 0.80 37.53
N GLY A 96 41.47 -0.22 38.01
CA GLY A 96 40.94 -1.59 38.06
C GLY A 96 40.62 -2.19 36.68
N PHE A 97 41.42 -1.85 35.66
CA PHE A 97 41.28 -2.41 34.31
C PHE A 97 41.25 -3.95 34.33
N ALA A 98 40.31 -4.53 33.59
CA ALA A 98 40.32 -5.95 33.25
C ALA A 98 39.89 -6.18 31.78
N PRO A 99 40.46 -7.19 31.10
CA PRO A 99 39.96 -7.60 29.78
C PRO A 99 38.55 -8.18 29.87
N LEU A 100 37.82 -8.19 28.76
CA LEU A 100 36.58 -8.98 28.67
C LEU A 100 36.89 -10.48 28.68
N ASN A 101 36.09 -11.25 29.42
CA ASN A 101 36.09 -12.72 29.38
C ASN A 101 35.38 -13.22 28.10
N ALA A 102 35.47 -14.53 27.81
CA ALA A 102 34.90 -15.11 26.59
C ALA A 102 33.39 -14.81 26.43
N ALA A 103 32.56 -15.05 27.46
CA ALA A 103 31.13 -14.78 27.40
C ALA A 103 30.80 -13.29 27.19
N GLN A 104 31.62 -12.38 27.73
CA GLN A 104 31.50 -10.94 27.50
C GLN A 104 31.87 -10.56 26.05
N GLN A 105 32.92 -11.18 25.49
CA GLN A 105 33.29 -11.01 24.08
C GLN A 105 32.21 -11.57 23.13
N ASP A 106 31.60 -12.71 23.47
CA ASP A 106 30.50 -13.32 22.72
C ASP A 106 29.26 -12.41 22.73
N ALA A 107 28.94 -11.78 23.87
CA ALA A 107 27.84 -10.82 23.98
C ALA A 107 28.06 -9.55 23.15
N VAL A 108 29.28 -9.00 23.11
CA VAL A 108 29.61 -7.88 22.21
C VAL A 108 29.49 -8.30 20.74
N GLN A 109 29.98 -9.48 20.37
CA GLN A 109 29.87 -9.99 18.99
C GLN A 109 28.41 -10.18 18.58
N ALA A 110 27.58 -10.74 19.46
CA ALA A 110 26.14 -10.88 19.23
C ALA A 110 25.43 -9.52 19.09
N ALA A 111 25.77 -8.54 19.93
CA ALA A 111 25.27 -7.17 19.82
C ALA A 111 25.63 -6.57 18.46
N LEU A 112 26.93 -6.52 18.11
CA LEU A 112 27.41 -5.96 16.84
C LEU A 112 26.78 -6.65 15.62
N ALA A 113 26.55 -7.96 15.68
CA ALA A 113 25.81 -8.68 14.65
C ALA A 113 24.36 -8.22 14.50
N MET A 114 23.66 -7.92 15.60
CA MET A 114 22.30 -7.32 15.56
C MET A 114 22.31 -5.91 14.98
N PHE A 115 23.26 -5.04 15.37
CA PHE A 115 23.38 -3.69 14.80
C PHE A 115 23.65 -3.72 13.29
N ALA A 116 24.51 -4.63 12.81
CA ALA A 116 24.77 -4.82 11.37
C ALA A 116 23.62 -5.52 10.62
N ALA A 117 22.82 -6.34 11.30
CA ALA A 117 21.67 -7.01 10.70
C ALA A 117 20.53 -6.03 10.35
N VAL A 118 20.38 -4.94 11.11
CA VAL A 118 19.29 -3.97 10.92
C VAL A 118 19.71 -2.73 10.14
N SER A 119 21.01 -2.43 10.03
CA SER A 119 21.54 -1.18 9.50
C SER A 119 22.73 -1.36 8.55
N GLY A 120 23.07 -0.34 7.75
CA GLY A 120 24.18 -0.36 6.81
C GLY A 120 25.60 -0.51 7.41
N LEU A 121 25.72 -0.64 8.73
CA LEU A 121 26.99 -0.82 9.46
C LEU A 121 27.64 -2.19 9.19
N ARG A 122 28.98 -2.22 9.17
CA ARG A 122 29.78 -3.46 9.07
C ARG A 122 30.88 -3.45 10.11
N PHE A 123 31.06 -4.58 10.78
CA PHE A 123 32.01 -4.71 11.89
C PHE A 123 33.12 -5.72 11.59
N THR A 124 34.38 -5.29 11.76
CA THR A 124 35.57 -6.15 11.56
C THR A 124 36.39 -6.25 12.85
N ALA A 125 36.76 -7.47 13.27
CA ALA A 125 37.53 -7.68 14.49
C ALA A 125 39.01 -7.26 14.33
N ALA A 126 39.51 -6.45 15.26
CA ALA A 126 40.90 -6.07 15.40
C ALA A 126 41.60 -6.92 16.47
N GLY A 127 42.41 -7.89 16.04
CA GLY A 127 43.05 -8.87 16.93
C GLY A 127 44.39 -8.44 17.55
N GLY A 128 44.71 -9.00 18.72
CA GLY A 128 46.03 -8.91 19.34
C GLY A 128 46.48 -7.48 19.65
N ALA A 129 47.68 -7.10 19.19
CA ALA A 129 48.20 -5.75 19.39
C ALA A 129 47.35 -4.65 18.72
N ALA A 130 46.64 -4.98 17.63
CA ALA A 130 45.80 -4.03 16.90
C ALA A 130 44.48 -3.70 17.64
N ALA A 131 44.07 -4.51 18.63
CA ALA A 131 42.85 -4.26 19.42
C ALA A 131 42.85 -2.89 20.14
N GLY A 132 44.05 -2.35 20.45
CA GLY A 132 44.19 -1.02 21.05
C GLY A 132 43.94 0.13 20.08
N GLY A 133 43.94 -0.11 18.77
CA GLY A 133 43.69 0.89 17.72
C GLY A 133 42.36 0.71 16.99
N ALA A 134 41.47 -0.15 17.51
CA ALA A 134 40.14 -0.37 16.94
C ALA A 134 39.24 0.88 17.06
N ASP A 135 38.16 0.92 16.27
CA ASP A 135 37.22 2.04 16.29
C ASP A 135 36.27 1.99 17.49
N LEU A 136 35.87 0.78 17.89
CA LEU A 136 35.08 0.51 19.09
C LEU A 136 35.87 -0.44 20.00
N ARG A 137 36.25 -0.02 21.23
CA ARG A 137 36.96 -0.90 22.18
C ARG A 137 36.09 -1.22 23.39
N PHE A 138 36.06 -2.49 23.78
CA PHE A 138 35.25 -2.98 24.89
C PHE A 138 36.12 -3.58 25.99
N ALA A 139 36.02 -3.08 27.21
CA ALA A 139 36.83 -3.51 28.35
C ALA A 139 36.11 -3.32 29.70
N GLN A 140 36.71 -3.83 30.79
CA GLN A 140 36.21 -3.60 32.15
C GLN A 140 37.08 -2.60 32.92
N SER A 141 36.44 -1.84 33.81
CA SER A 141 37.08 -0.87 34.71
C SER A 141 36.38 -0.85 36.08
N ALA A 142 37.02 -0.27 37.09
CA ALA A 142 36.41 0.04 38.39
C ALA A 142 35.84 1.48 38.47
N GLN A 143 35.99 2.31 37.41
CA GLN A 143 35.34 3.65 37.37
C GLN A 143 33.81 3.57 37.25
N PRO A 144 33.21 2.86 36.27
CA PRO A 144 31.76 2.76 36.18
C PRO A 144 31.19 1.93 37.34
N GLY A 145 30.13 2.45 37.97
CA GLY A 145 29.37 1.71 38.98
C GLY A 145 28.59 0.51 38.38
N THR A 146 28.21 0.64 37.11
CA THR A 146 27.56 -0.39 36.28
C THR A 146 28.29 -0.50 34.95
N ALA A 147 28.04 0.40 34.01
CA ALA A 147 28.76 0.54 32.75
C ALA A 147 28.65 1.98 32.24
N TRP A 148 29.33 2.29 31.13
CA TRP A 148 29.02 3.41 30.23
C TRP A 148 29.73 3.21 28.88
N ALA A 149 29.31 3.94 27.85
CA ALA A 149 30.06 4.11 26.61
C ALA A 149 30.15 5.57 26.19
N TYR A 150 31.16 5.85 25.37
CA TYR A 150 31.35 7.14 24.72
C TYR A 150 30.64 7.15 23.37
N TYR A 151 29.83 8.19 23.15
CA TYR A 151 29.22 8.48 21.84
C TYR A 151 30.25 8.54 20.70
N PRO A 152 29.80 8.42 19.44
CA PRO A 152 30.62 8.77 18.27
C PRO A 152 31.23 10.15 18.47
N HIS A 153 32.57 10.24 18.45
CA HIS A 153 33.30 11.49 18.63
C HIS A 153 34.74 11.37 18.13
N ALA A 154 35.32 12.48 17.66
CA ALA A 154 36.68 12.53 17.11
C ALA A 154 37.79 12.63 18.18
N SER A 155 37.64 11.93 19.32
CA SER A 155 38.65 11.81 20.39
C SER A 155 39.06 10.35 20.61
N PRO A 156 40.18 10.08 21.29
CA PRO A 156 40.67 8.71 21.48
C PRO A 156 39.65 7.78 22.15
N GLU A 157 38.79 8.28 23.03
CA GLU A 157 37.75 7.52 23.73
C GLU A 157 36.43 7.33 22.97
N GLY A 158 36.20 8.05 21.86
CA GLY A 158 34.96 7.94 21.09
C GLY A 158 34.71 6.50 20.59
N GLY A 159 33.53 5.97 20.88
CA GLY A 159 33.10 4.60 20.53
C GLY A 159 33.50 3.51 21.52
N ASP A 160 34.22 3.83 22.60
CA ASP A 160 34.64 2.83 23.58
C ASP A 160 33.57 2.60 24.66
N ALA A 161 33.43 1.34 25.10
CA ALA A 161 32.48 0.91 26.13
C ALA A 161 33.19 0.22 27.32
N TRP A 162 32.77 0.59 28.53
CA TRP A 162 33.41 0.23 29.79
C TRP A 162 32.42 -0.42 30.76
N PHE A 163 32.74 -1.63 31.23
CA PHE A 163 31.88 -2.43 32.11
C PHE A 163 32.47 -2.54 33.53
N GLY A 164 31.62 -2.43 34.55
CA GLY A 164 32.01 -2.34 35.96
C GLY A 164 32.50 -3.65 36.55
N THR A 165 33.71 -3.65 37.09
CA THR A 165 34.32 -4.83 37.76
C THR A 165 33.71 -5.15 39.13
N GLY A 166 33.09 -4.17 39.81
CA GLY A 166 32.79 -4.26 41.24
C GLY A 166 31.58 -5.11 41.65
N SER A 167 30.65 -5.39 40.75
CA SER A 167 29.36 -6.03 41.07
C SER A 167 29.29 -7.53 40.74
N GLY A 168 30.12 -8.00 39.81
CA GLY A 168 30.04 -9.34 39.24
C GLY A 168 28.85 -9.58 38.29
N TYR A 169 27.99 -8.59 38.04
CA TYR A 169 26.80 -8.76 37.18
C TYR A 169 27.18 -9.19 35.75
N TYR A 170 28.25 -8.61 35.20
CA TYR A 170 28.66 -8.83 33.81
C TYR A 170 29.45 -10.12 33.58
N LEU A 171 29.63 -11.00 34.58
CA LEU A 171 30.47 -12.19 34.43
C LEU A 171 29.94 -13.23 33.43
N ALA A 172 28.61 -13.30 33.26
CA ALA A 172 27.93 -14.28 32.41
C ALA A 172 26.71 -13.68 31.69
N PRO A 173 26.91 -12.78 30.71
CA PRO A 173 25.82 -12.28 29.87
C PRO A 173 25.17 -13.42 29.08
N ARG A 174 23.85 -13.43 29.03
CA ARG A 174 23.02 -14.36 28.25
C ARG A 174 21.71 -13.67 27.84
N PRO A 175 21.14 -13.98 26.66
CA PRO A 175 19.86 -13.42 26.24
C PRO A 175 18.80 -13.49 27.34
N GLY A 176 18.18 -12.35 27.62
CA GLY A 176 17.16 -12.17 28.66
C GLY A 176 17.68 -11.65 30.00
N ASN A 177 18.99 -11.63 30.26
CA ASN A 177 19.53 -11.09 31.51
C ASN A 177 20.08 -9.65 31.39
N TYR A 178 20.14 -8.96 32.54
CA TYR A 178 20.61 -7.58 32.65
C TYR A 178 22.00 -7.35 32.04
N ALA A 179 22.91 -8.32 32.16
CA ALA A 179 24.25 -8.19 31.62
C ALA A 179 24.26 -8.14 30.08
N PHE A 180 23.53 -9.04 29.42
CA PHE A 180 23.39 -9.04 27.96
C PHE A 180 22.69 -7.78 27.45
N HIS A 181 21.60 -7.38 28.11
CA HIS A 181 20.92 -6.10 27.86
C HIS A 181 21.87 -4.91 27.95
N THR A 182 22.76 -4.89 28.95
CA THR A 182 23.75 -3.81 29.09
C THR A 182 24.77 -3.83 27.95
N PHE A 183 25.22 -5.00 27.47
CA PHE A 183 26.10 -5.05 26.29
C PHE A 183 25.43 -4.51 25.02
N LEU A 184 24.12 -4.76 24.82
CA LEU A 184 23.35 -4.11 23.74
C LEU A 184 23.28 -2.58 23.92
N HIS A 185 22.90 -2.15 25.12
CA HIS A 185 22.72 -0.74 25.50
C HIS A 185 23.97 0.11 25.27
N GLU A 186 25.11 -0.30 25.85
CA GLU A 186 26.37 0.45 25.72
C GLU A 186 26.91 0.43 24.28
N THR A 187 26.63 -0.63 23.51
CA THR A 187 26.93 -0.66 22.06
C THR A 187 26.04 0.34 21.29
N GLY A 188 24.79 0.53 21.72
CA GLY A 188 23.89 1.56 21.16
C GLY A 188 24.43 2.97 21.34
N HIS A 189 24.90 3.30 22.55
CA HIS A 189 25.59 4.57 22.84
C HIS A 189 26.85 4.76 21.96
N ALA A 190 27.71 3.73 21.86
CA ALA A 190 28.91 3.76 21.02
C ALA A 190 28.62 3.98 19.51
N LEU A 191 27.37 3.78 19.09
CA LEU A 191 26.88 3.97 17.73
C LEU A 191 25.96 5.20 17.56
N GLY A 192 25.72 5.99 18.62
CA GLY A 192 25.00 7.28 18.54
C GLY A 192 23.55 7.28 19.05
N LEU A 193 23.07 6.19 19.66
CA LEU A 193 21.76 6.18 20.33
C LEU A 193 21.88 6.81 21.73
N LYS A 194 21.03 7.79 22.07
CA LYS A 194 20.92 8.36 23.43
C LYS A 194 19.86 7.65 24.27
N HIS A 195 19.74 7.97 25.55
CA HIS A 195 18.67 7.38 26.35
C HIS A 195 17.30 7.92 25.94
N GLY A 196 16.30 7.02 25.85
CA GLY A 196 14.93 7.37 25.48
C GLY A 196 14.21 8.31 26.46
N HIS A 197 14.69 8.43 27.70
CA HIS A 197 14.08 9.27 28.74
C HIS A 197 14.77 10.63 28.92
N GLU A 198 15.88 10.90 28.21
CA GLU A 198 16.62 12.16 28.27
C GLU A 198 16.04 13.21 27.31
N THR A 199 16.09 14.47 27.73
CA THR A 199 15.42 15.60 27.05
C THR A 199 16.34 16.45 26.18
N ASP A 200 17.62 16.10 26.08
CA ASP A 200 18.60 16.76 25.22
C ASP A 200 18.48 16.29 23.75
N ALA A 201 19.32 16.87 22.88
CA ALA A 201 19.21 16.78 21.41
C ALA A 201 17.78 17.08 20.91
N PHE A 202 16.98 16.06 20.63
CA PHE A 202 15.62 16.16 20.06
C PHE A 202 14.50 15.79 21.05
N GLY A 203 14.79 15.81 22.36
CA GLY A 203 13.81 15.52 23.42
C GLY A 203 13.67 14.02 23.72
N PRO A 204 12.78 13.64 24.65
CA PRO A 204 12.58 12.25 25.04
C PRO A 204 11.64 11.51 24.09
N LEU A 205 11.60 10.17 24.19
CA LEU A 205 10.52 9.35 23.64
C LEU A 205 9.16 9.80 24.20
N PRO A 206 8.06 9.61 23.45
CA PRO A 206 6.72 9.82 23.97
C PRO A 206 6.47 8.95 25.21
N ALA A 207 5.76 9.48 26.21
CA ALA A 207 5.57 8.78 27.49
C ALA A 207 4.87 7.42 27.38
N ALA A 208 4.15 7.15 26.28
CA ALA A 208 3.54 5.86 25.97
C ALA A 208 4.51 4.83 25.36
N ARG A 209 5.70 5.27 24.92
CA ARG A 209 6.79 4.45 24.34
C ARG A 209 8.12 4.50 25.11
N ASP A 210 8.25 5.36 26.12
CA ASP A 210 9.40 5.36 27.03
C ASP A 210 9.36 4.12 27.96
N SER A 211 9.69 2.94 27.41
CA SER A 211 9.94 1.69 28.15
C SER A 211 10.82 0.70 27.38
N MET A 212 11.40 -0.28 28.09
CA MET A 212 12.18 -1.39 27.53
C MET A 212 11.42 -2.19 26.46
N GLU A 213 10.10 -2.10 26.41
CA GLU A 213 9.29 -2.70 25.36
C GLU A 213 9.63 -2.09 23.98
N TYR A 214 10.00 -0.82 23.92
CA TYR A 214 10.20 -0.09 22.66
C TYR A 214 11.67 0.21 22.33
N SER A 215 12.52 0.33 23.35
CA SER A 215 13.95 0.64 23.19
C SER A 215 14.78 0.03 24.32
N VAL A 216 15.93 -0.57 24.00
CA VAL A 216 16.91 -0.99 25.03
C VAL A 216 17.58 0.20 25.73
N MET A 217 17.46 1.41 25.17
CA MET A 217 18.12 2.63 25.63
C MET A 217 17.38 3.38 26.76
N THR A 218 16.22 2.92 27.21
CA THR A 218 15.53 3.55 28.37
C THR A 218 15.70 2.77 29.66
N TYR A 219 15.74 3.50 30.79
CA TYR A 219 15.83 2.94 32.14
C TYR A 219 14.46 2.58 32.74
N ARG A 220 13.38 2.74 31.97
CA ARG A 220 12.02 2.35 32.37
C ARG A 220 11.76 0.92 31.97
N SER A 221 11.60 0.03 32.95
CA SER A 221 11.28 -1.38 32.70
C SER A 221 9.97 -1.58 31.93
N HIS A 222 8.95 -0.78 32.26
CA HIS A 222 7.64 -0.75 31.60
C HIS A 222 7.14 0.70 31.50
N VAL A 223 6.14 0.94 30.64
CA VAL A 223 5.53 2.28 30.49
C VAL A 223 5.08 2.82 31.85
N GLY A 224 5.47 4.05 32.17
CA GLY A 224 5.15 4.73 33.43
C GLY A 224 6.01 4.35 34.66
N SER A 225 6.90 3.35 34.56
CA SER A 225 7.89 3.09 35.63
C SER A 225 8.87 4.26 35.82
N VAL A 226 9.51 4.37 36.98
CA VAL A 226 10.49 5.45 37.23
C VAL A 226 11.82 5.15 36.51
N PRO A 227 12.54 6.16 35.97
CA PRO A 227 13.80 5.94 35.24
C PRO A 227 14.99 5.77 36.22
N GLY A 228 14.75 5.17 37.39
CA GLY A 228 15.71 5.10 38.51
C GLY A 228 16.54 3.82 38.55
N GLY A 229 16.29 2.89 37.64
CA GLY A 229 16.83 1.53 37.63
C GLY A 229 15.73 0.50 37.32
N TYR A 230 16.14 -0.66 36.80
CA TYR A 230 15.22 -1.69 36.34
C TYR A 230 14.56 -2.50 37.47
N THR A 231 13.28 -2.82 37.30
CA THR A 231 12.47 -3.67 38.21
C THR A 231 12.14 -5.06 37.63
N ASN A 232 12.69 -5.41 36.46
CA ASN A 232 12.50 -6.70 35.77
C ASN A 232 12.96 -7.90 36.63
N GLU A 233 12.38 -9.07 36.39
CA GLU A 233 12.92 -10.35 36.89
C GLU A 233 14.28 -10.68 36.23
N SER A 234 15.00 -11.67 36.77
CA SER A 234 16.35 -12.08 36.30
C SER A 234 16.47 -12.39 34.81
N TRP A 235 15.38 -12.77 34.17
CA TRP A 235 15.29 -13.13 32.74
C TRP A 235 14.30 -12.25 31.96
N GLY A 236 13.87 -11.13 32.55
CA GLY A 236 12.84 -10.25 31.99
C GLY A 236 13.38 -9.12 31.11
N TYR A 237 14.62 -9.21 30.63
CA TYR A 237 15.26 -8.15 29.82
C TYR A 237 15.14 -8.44 28.32
N ALA A 238 15.29 -7.41 27.49
CA ALA A 238 15.26 -7.54 26.04
C ALA A 238 16.39 -8.46 25.53
N GLN A 239 16.08 -9.20 24.46
CA GLN A 239 16.97 -10.22 23.86
C GLN A 239 17.55 -9.78 22.52
N SER A 240 17.05 -8.66 21.98
CA SER A 240 17.47 -8.03 20.74
C SER A 240 17.43 -6.51 20.89
N LEU A 241 17.81 -5.80 19.84
CA LEU A 241 17.34 -4.43 19.62
C LEU A 241 15.81 -4.41 19.56
N MET A 242 15.20 -3.33 20.05
CA MET A 242 13.75 -3.14 20.03
C MET A 242 13.36 -2.16 18.91
N MET A 243 12.06 -2.10 18.56
CA MET A 243 11.58 -1.39 17.36
C MET A 243 12.05 0.06 17.21
N GLY A 244 12.18 0.82 18.31
CA GLY A 244 12.68 2.20 18.28
C GLY A 244 14.20 2.27 18.06
N ASP A 245 14.96 1.33 18.64
CA ASP A 245 16.41 1.23 18.42
C ASP A 245 16.68 0.96 16.94
N ILE A 246 15.91 0.04 16.34
CA ILE A 246 15.99 -0.31 14.92
C ILE A 246 15.70 0.91 14.05
N ALA A 247 14.57 1.61 14.28
CA ALA A 247 14.22 2.81 13.51
C ALA A 247 15.29 3.90 13.58
N ALA A 248 15.82 4.19 14.79
CA ALA A 248 16.87 5.19 14.99
C ALA A 248 18.19 4.81 14.31
N LEU A 249 18.59 3.54 14.36
CA LEU A 249 19.77 3.05 13.62
C LEU A 249 19.60 3.13 12.11
N GLN A 250 18.40 2.85 11.61
CA GLN A 250 18.09 2.89 10.18
C GLN A 250 18.01 4.32 9.65
N HIS A 251 17.52 5.27 10.46
CA HIS A 251 17.62 6.71 10.16
C HIS A 251 19.08 7.18 10.09
N MET A 252 19.92 6.75 11.04
CA MET A 252 21.34 7.13 11.03
C MET A 252 22.13 6.48 9.89
N TYR A 253 22.01 5.17 9.70
CA TYR A 253 22.94 4.37 8.89
C TYR A 253 22.31 3.67 7.68
N GLY A 254 21.02 3.89 7.42
CA GLY A 254 20.24 3.20 6.39
C GLY A 254 19.83 1.78 6.78
N ALA A 255 18.68 1.29 6.32
CA ALA A 255 18.22 -0.07 6.59
C ALA A 255 18.94 -1.15 5.76
N ASN A 256 19.21 -2.29 6.37
CA ASN A 256 19.88 -3.42 5.72
C ASN A 256 18.89 -4.48 5.20
N TYR A 257 18.44 -4.27 3.97
CA TYR A 257 17.60 -5.22 3.22
C TYR A 257 18.36 -6.40 2.61
N ALA A 258 19.63 -6.63 2.96
CA ALA A 258 20.37 -7.83 2.55
C ALA A 258 20.37 -8.92 3.65
N THR A 259 19.98 -8.57 4.88
CA THR A 259 19.77 -9.53 5.96
C THR A 259 18.49 -10.32 5.69
N ARG A 260 18.60 -11.66 5.62
CA ARG A 260 17.47 -12.60 5.41
C ARG A 260 16.61 -12.32 4.18
N ALA A 261 17.18 -11.70 3.14
CA ALA A 261 16.51 -11.20 1.93
C ALA A 261 15.86 -12.25 0.98
N GLY A 262 15.46 -13.41 1.48
CA GLY A 262 14.55 -14.36 0.85
C GLY A 262 13.86 -15.22 1.91
N ASP A 263 12.77 -15.89 1.50
CA ASP A 263 11.78 -16.59 2.35
C ASP A 263 12.35 -17.23 3.63
N THR A 264 12.01 -16.62 4.77
CA THR A 264 12.45 -17.02 6.11
C THR A 264 11.28 -17.52 6.96
N THR A 265 11.44 -18.65 7.64
CA THR A 265 10.48 -19.11 8.67
C THR A 265 11.06 -19.00 10.08
N TYR A 266 10.34 -18.30 10.95
CA TYR A 266 10.68 -18.10 12.35
C TYR A 266 9.81 -19.01 13.24
N ARG A 267 10.44 -19.81 14.11
CA ARG A 267 9.76 -20.70 15.06
C ARG A 267 10.31 -20.54 16.46
N TRP A 268 9.46 -20.62 17.48
CA TRP A 268 9.88 -20.57 18.87
C TRP A 268 9.54 -21.86 19.61
N ASN A 269 10.48 -22.38 20.37
CA ASN A 269 10.26 -23.57 21.19
C ASN A 269 9.45 -23.20 22.46
N PRO A 270 8.28 -23.79 22.72
CA PRO A 270 7.44 -23.45 23.89
C PRO A 270 8.05 -23.86 25.24
N LEU A 271 9.03 -24.77 25.26
CA LEU A 271 9.68 -25.28 26.47
C LEU A 271 10.97 -24.53 26.83
N SER A 272 11.67 -23.93 25.87
CA SER A 272 12.94 -23.21 26.08
C SER A 272 12.92 -21.73 25.70
N GLY A 273 11.97 -21.29 24.88
CA GLY A 273 11.90 -19.93 24.34
C GLY A 273 12.88 -19.69 23.19
N GLU A 274 13.62 -20.73 22.78
CA GLU A 274 14.61 -20.64 21.71
C GLU A 274 13.93 -20.36 20.37
N LEU A 275 14.35 -19.26 19.73
CA LEU A 275 14.07 -18.98 18.33
C LEU A 275 14.92 -19.91 17.45
N SER A 276 14.30 -20.54 16.46
CA SER A 276 14.97 -21.07 15.28
C SER A 276 14.54 -20.30 14.03
N VAL A 277 15.52 -19.96 13.20
CA VAL A 277 15.34 -19.29 11.91
C VAL A 277 15.66 -20.30 10.83
N GLU A 278 14.75 -20.49 9.88
CA GLU A 278 14.93 -21.35 8.71
C GLU A 278 15.00 -20.50 7.44
N GLU A 279 16.17 -20.53 6.79
CA GLU A 279 16.43 -19.92 5.49
C GLU A 279 16.80 -21.04 4.50
N ALA A 280 16.26 -21.01 3.28
CA ALA A 280 16.55 -21.99 2.21
C ALA A 280 16.45 -23.47 2.65
N GLY A 281 15.49 -23.80 3.53
CA GLY A 281 15.27 -25.15 4.05
C GLY A 281 16.25 -25.60 5.15
N GLN A 282 17.02 -24.68 5.76
CA GLN A 282 17.96 -24.98 6.85
C GLN A 282 17.62 -24.25 8.15
N GLY A 283 16.87 -24.90 9.04
CA GLY A 283 16.59 -24.40 10.39
C GLY A 283 17.83 -24.32 11.29
N ARG A 284 18.06 -23.16 11.91
CA ARG A 284 19.17 -22.90 12.86
C ARG A 284 18.66 -22.22 14.13
N GLY A 285 18.89 -22.85 15.28
CA GLY A 285 18.63 -22.26 16.60
C GLY A 285 19.52 -21.06 16.88
N GLN A 286 18.95 -20.01 17.45
CA GLN A 286 19.63 -18.75 17.80
C GLN A 286 20.11 -18.73 19.27
N GLY A 287 19.96 -19.86 19.98
CA GLY A 287 20.31 -20.02 21.39
C GLY A 287 19.12 -19.76 22.31
N ALA A 288 18.89 -20.68 23.25
CA ALA A 288 17.81 -20.56 24.21
C ALA A 288 18.01 -19.37 25.18
N PRO A 289 17.01 -18.47 25.31
CA PRO A 289 17.02 -17.43 26.34
C PRO A 289 16.85 -18.04 27.73
N GLY A 290 17.29 -17.30 28.75
CA GLY A 290 17.13 -17.77 30.12
C GLY A 290 15.68 -17.78 30.58
N GLY A 291 15.34 -18.72 31.47
CA GLY A 291 14.03 -18.78 32.13
C GLY A 291 12.83 -19.08 31.21
N ASN A 292 13.04 -19.53 29.97
CA ASN A 292 11.99 -19.68 28.95
C ASN A 292 11.18 -18.37 28.81
N ARG A 293 11.88 -17.24 28.68
CA ARG A 293 11.27 -15.94 28.36
C ARG A 293 11.51 -15.61 26.90
N VAL A 294 10.54 -14.98 26.25
CA VAL A 294 10.69 -14.41 24.89
C VAL A 294 10.31 -12.95 24.98
N PHE A 295 11.24 -12.05 24.64
CA PHE A 295 11.07 -10.61 24.66
C PHE A 295 12.06 -9.96 23.68
N MET A 296 11.61 -9.77 22.44
CA MET A 296 12.46 -9.35 21.32
C MET A 296 11.66 -8.64 20.21
N THR A 297 12.36 -8.01 19.28
CA THR A 297 11.82 -7.52 18.00
C THR A 297 12.50 -8.27 16.85
N VAL A 298 11.72 -8.65 15.83
CA VAL A 298 12.24 -9.23 14.57
C VAL A 298 12.41 -8.12 13.54
N TRP A 299 13.49 -8.21 12.77
CA TRP A 299 13.74 -7.48 11.54
C TRP A 299 13.94 -8.49 10.42
N ASP A 300 13.30 -8.28 9.28
CA ASP A 300 13.65 -8.96 8.04
C ASP A 300 13.97 -7.93 6.93
N GLY A 301 14.78 -8.32 5.96
CA GLY A 301 15.19 -7.51 4.82
C GLY A 301 14.43 -7.82 3.53
N GLY A 302 13.66 -8.91 3.46
CA GLY A 302 12.79 -9.23 2.33
C GLY A 302 12.61 -10.71 2.09
N GLY A 303 11.47 -11.09 1.53
CA GLY A 303 11.15 -12.48 1.25
C GLY A 303 9.64 -12.66 1.17
N ILE A 304 9.20 -13.90 1.35
CA ILE A 304 7.86 -14.22 1.82
C ILE A 304 8.03 -14.95 3.16
N ASP A 305 7.94 -14.18 4.24
CA ASP A 305 8.37 -14.62 5.57
C ASP A 305 7.20 -15.14 6.41
N THR A 306 7.51 -16.05 7.35
CA THR A 306 6.49 -16.79 8.10
C THR A 306 6.81 -16.84 9.60
N TYR A 307 5.85 -16.40 10.43
CA TYR A 307 5.82 -16.76 11.86
C TYR A 307 5.08 -18.08 12.05
N ASP A 308 5.78 -19.13 12.45
CA ASP A 308 5.24 -20.46 12.66
C ASP A 308 5.24 -20.81 14.16
N PHE A 309 4.03 -20.78 14.75
CA PHE A 309 3.77 -21.15 16.13
C PHE A 309 3.05 -22.51 16.26
N SER A 310 3.11 -23.37 15.24
CA SER A 310 2.48 -24.72 15.25
C SER A 310 2.91 -25.63 16.40
N ALA A 311 4.03 -25.34 17.04
CA ALA A 311 4.51 -26.03 18.23
C ALA A 311 3.74 -25.66 19.53
N TYR A 312 2.92 -24.60 19.54
CA TYR A 312 2.21 -24.12 20.73
C TYR A 312 0.87 -24.85 20.92
N GLY A 313 0.69 -25.46 22.09
CA GLY A 313 -0.51 -26.25 22.41
C GLY A 313 -1.70 -25.46 22.97
N GLY A 314 -1.74 -24.14 22.78
CA GLY A 314 -2.80 -23.27 23.30
C GLY A 314 -2.79 -21.91 22.60
N GLY A 315 -3.92 -21.20 22.71
CA GLY A 315 -4.23 -20.01 21.92
C GLY A 315 -3.12 -18.95 21.87
N VAL A 316 -2.58 -18.70 20.68
CA VAL A 316 -1.64 -17.64 20.36
C VAL A 316 -2.35 -16.43 19.76
N ARG A 317 -1.78 -15.24 19.97
CA ARG A 317 -2.16 -14.02 19.24
C ARG A 317 -1.00 -13.61 18.36
N ILE A 318 -1.17 -13.68 17.05
CA ILE A 318 -0.16 -13.28 16.07
C ILE A 318 -0.57 -11.93 15.50
N ASP A 319 0.34 -10.96 15.49
CA ASP A 319 0.11 -9.66 14.88
C ASP A 319 1.25 -9.35 13.91
N LEU A 320 0.97 -9.32 12.61
CA LEU A 320 1.97 -9.15 11.54
C LEU A 320 2.19 -7.67 11.16
N ARG A 321 1.50 -6.73 11.82
CA ARG A 321 1.57 -5.30 11.51
C ARG A 321 2.88 -4.69 12.02
N PRO A 322 3.50 -3.73 11.31
CA PRO A 322 4.72 -3.05 11.77
C PRO A 322 4.56 -2.40 13.15
N GLY A 323 5.53 -2.58 14.04
CA GLY A 323 5.50 -2.05 15.41
C GLY A 323 4.47 -2.67 16.36
N GLU A 324 3.75 -3.71 15.94
CA GLU A 324 2.77 -4.44 16.76
C GLU A 324 3.37 -5.74 17.34
N TRP A 325 2.60 -6.42 18.20
CA TRP A 325 3.08 -7.47 19.08
C TRP A 325 2.30 -8.78 18.99
N SER A 326 3.04 -9.87 18.86
CA SER A 326 2.56 -11.24 19.01
C SER A 326 2.76 -11.76 20.43
N LEU A 327 1.79 -12.51 20.94
CA LEU A 327 1.78 -13.20 22.24
C LEU A 327 1.68 -14.71 21.97
N THR A 328 2.76 -15.45 22.27
CA THR A 328 2.84 -16.89 22.07
C THR A 328 2.35 -17.64 23.32
N ALA A 329 2.86 -17.27 24.48
CA ALA A 329 2.45 -17.84 25.75
C ALA A 329 2.66 -16.85 26.89
N THR A 330 1.62 -16.67 27.72
CA THR A 330 1.70 -15.84 28.95
C THR A 330 2.79 -16.33 29.92
N ALA A 331 3.12 -17.63 29.88
CA ALA A 331 4.22 -18.24 30.61
C ALA A 331 5.61 -17.82 30.10
N GLN A 332 5.74 -17.35 28.86
CA GLN A 332 7.00 -16.86 28.28
C GLN A 332 7.15 -15.33 28.33
N LEU A 333 6.10 -14.59 28.69
CA LEU A 333 6.20 -13.14 28.86
C LEU A 333 7.25 -12.77 29.93
N ALA A 334 8.14 -11.84 29.59
CA ALA A 334 9.02 -11.19 30.56
C ALA A 334 8.19 -10.48 31.66
N TYR A 335 8.54 -10.70 32.93
CA TYR A 335 8.04 -9.88 34.04
C TYR A 335 8.93 -8.64 34.20
N LEU A 336 8.32 -7.48 34.03
CA LEU A 336 9.01 -6.18 33.97
C LEU A 336 9.08 -5.48 35.34
N GLY A 337 8.46 -6.04 36.38
CA GLY A 337 8.38 -5.42 37.70
C GLY A 337 6.99 -4.88 38.03
N ASP A 338 6.73 -4.56 39.30
CA ASP A 338 5.52 -3.85 39.77
C ASP A 338 4.17 -4.39 39.25
N GLY A 339 4.07 -5.72 39.13
CA GLY A 339 2.88 -6.42 38.61
C GLY A 339 2.76 -6.44 37.09
N GLN A 340 3.64 -5.75 36.37
CA GLN A 340 3.63 -5.63 34.91
C GLN A 340 4.42 -6.76 34.22
N ARG A 341 3.94 -7.13 33.04
CA ARG A 341 4.62 -7.99 32.07
C ARG A 341 4.79 -7.25 30.76
N ALA A 342 5.70 -7.70 29.91
CA ALA A 342 5.75 -7.25 28.54
C ALA A 342 4.39 -7.49 27.86
N ARG A 343 3.98 -6.56 26.99
CA ARG A 343 2.70 -6.64 26.24
C ARG A 343 2.59 -7.83 25.29
N GLY A 344 3.73 -8.36 24.86
CA GLY A 344 3.84 -9.52 23.98
C GLY A 344 5.22 -10.15 24.10
N ASN A 345 5.43 -11.23 23.34
CA ASN A 345 6.68 -11.96 23.28
C ASN A 345 7.60 -11.46 22.17
N VAL A 346 7.01 -11.23 20.99
CA VAL A 346 7.71 -10.88 19.76
C VAL A 346 7.06 -9.65 19.17
N ALA A 347 7.85 -8.60 18.91
CA ALA A 347 7.42 -7.42 18.18
C ALA A 347 7.92 -7.47 16.74
N ASN A 348 7.22 -6.77 15.85
CA ASN A 348 7.74 -6.47 14.51
C ASN A 348 8.47 -5.13 14.52
N ALA A 349 9.51 -4.99 13.70
CA ALA A 349 10.14 -3.70 13.46
C ALA A 349 9.15 -2.67 12.86
N LEU A 350 9.50 -1.40 12.93
CA LEU A 350 8.85 -0.34 12.16
C LEU A 350 9.37 -0.35 10.72
N LEU A 351 8.56 0.08 9.76
CA LEU A 351 9.00 0.19 8.36
C LEU A 351 9.91 1.40 8.18
N HIS A 352 11.10 1.19 7.64
CA HIS A 352 11.97 2.28 7.20
C HIS A 352 11.42 2.93 5.93
N ALA A 353 11.14 4.23 5.98
CA ALA A 353 10.58 5.02 4.87
C ALA A 353 9.28 4.44 4.23
N GLY A 354 8.52 3.63 4.98
CA GLY A 354 7.31 2.96 4.48
C GLY A 354 7.56 1.77 3.54
N ASP A 355 8.82 1.34 3.37
CA ASP A 355 9.19 0.22 2.51
C ASP A 355 8.68 -1.11 3.10
N THR A 356 7.81 -1.79 2.35
CA THR A 356 7.11 -3.01 2.79
C THR A 356 7.95 -4.27 2.69
N ARG A 357 9.21 -4.22 2.25
CA ARG A 357 10.09 -5.41 2.19
C ARG A 357 10.44 -5.98 3.56
N ALA A 358 10.25 -5.23 4.65
CA ALA A 358 10.51 -5.71 6.01
C ALA A 358 9.26 -6.24 6.73
N LEU A 359 8.20 -6.55 5.97
CA LEU A 359 7.00 -7.20 6.52
C LEU A 359 7.25 -8.69 6.77
N ILE A 360 6.35 -9.28 7.56
CA ILE A 360 6.19 -10.73 7.65
C ILE A 360 4.86 -11.04 6.99
N GLU A 361 4.87 -11.81 5.91
CA GLU A 361 3.68 -12.06 5.09
C GLU A 361 2.75 -13.09 5.74
N ASN A 362 3.29 -14.09 6.42
CA ASN A 362 2.53 -15.29 6.79
C ASN A 362 2.56 -15.58 8.30
N ALA A 363 1.51 -16.24 8.76
CA ALA A 363 1.35 -16.68 10.14
C ALA A 363 0.72 -18.08 10.19
N THR A 364 1.32 -18.98 10.96
CA THR A 364 0.73 -20.28 11.34
C THR A 364 0.51 -20.31 12.85
N GLY A 365 -0.75 -20.55 13.24
CA GLY A 365 -1.20 -20.77 14.60
C GLY A 365 -0.71 -22.08 15.21
N GLY A 366 -1.09 -22.32 16.46
CA GLY A 366 -0.82 -23.51 17.24
C GLY A 366 -1.92 -24.57 17.14
N THR A 367 -2.27 -25.15 18.29
CA THR A 367 -3.37 -26.14 18.43
C THR A 367 -4.44 -25.70 19.43
N GLY A 368 -4.65 -24.39 19.59
CA GLY A 368 -5.70 -23.82 20.41
C GLY A 368 -6.40 -22.68 19.68
N ASP A 369 -7.40 -22.06 20.30
CA ASP A 369 -8.17 -20.98 19.66
C ASP A 369 -7.31 -19.72 19.47
N ASP A 370 -6.88 -19.48 18.23
CA ASP A 370 -5.89 -18.47 17.88
C ASP A 370 -6.50 -17.17 17.34
N THR A 371 -5.71 -16.09 17.34
CA THR A 371 -6.10 -14.83 16.69
C THR A 371 -4.96 -14.23 15.87
N LEU A 372 -5.14 -14.13 14.55
CA LEU A 372 -4.11 -13.77 13.57
C LEU A 372 -4.46 -12.44 12.89
N PHE A 373 -3.63 -11.41 13.02
CA PHE A 373 -3.83 -10.10 12.39
C PHE A 373 -2.92 -9.97 11.17
N GLY A 374 -3.54 -9.77 10.01
CA GLY A 374 -2.82 -9.44 8.76
C GLY A 374 -2.24 -8.02 8.78
N ASN A 375 -1.41 -7.73 7.79
CA ASN A 375 -0.82 -6.41 7.55
C ASN A 375 -1.28 -5.83 6.19
N VAL A 376 -0.40 -5.16 5.44
CA VAL A 376 -0.73 -4.55 4.14
C VAL A 376 -0.23 -5.36 2.95
N ALA A 377 0.53 -6.44 3.18
CA ALA A 377 0.88 -7.41 2.17
C ALA A 377 -0.25 -8.41 1.95
N ALA A 378 -0.14 -9.25 0.92
CA ALA A 378 -1.01 -10.42 0.75
C ALA A 378 -0.59 -11.51 1.74
N ASN A 379 -1.39 -11.76 2.77
CA ASN A 379 -1.00 -12.65 3.87
C ASN A 379 -1.49 -14.10 3.69
N LEU A 380 -0.69 -15.09 4.07
CA LEU A 380 -1.20 -16.44 4.40
C LEU A 380 -1.40 -16.55 5.91
N LEU A 381 -2.66 -16.50 6.36
CA LEU A 381 -3.05 -16.69 7.74
C LEU A 381 -3.63 -18.10 7.92
N ASP A 382 -2.89 -18.97 8.60
CA ASP A 382 -3.24 -20.36 8.86
C ASP A 382 -3.53 -20.54 10.35
N GLY A 383 -4.79 -20.77 10.74
CA GLY A 383 -5.15 -20.97 12.16
C GLY A 383 -4.56 -22.24 12.76
N GLY A 384 -4.30 -23.26 11.92
CA GLY A 384 -3.76 -24.54 12.38
C GLY A 384 -4.89 -25.46 12.86
N ALA A 385 -5.06 -25.57 14.18
CA ALA A 385 -6.12 -26.39 14.76
C ALA A 385 -6.70 -25.77 16.03
N GLY A 386 -7.87 -25.15 15.93
CA GLY A 386 -8.59 -24.60 17.06
C GLY A 386 -9.99 -24.17 16.64
N ILE A 387 -10.44 -23.07 17.23
CA ILE A 387 -11.49 -22.22 16.67
C ILE A 387 -10.86 -20.84 16.44
N ASP A 388 -10.42 -20.60 15.20
CA ASP A 388 -9.41 -19.61 14.91
C ASP A 388 -10.01 -18.35 14.27
N THR A 389 -9.45 -17.19 14.63
CA THR A 389 -9.94 -15.88 14.17
C THR A 389 -8.89 -15.11 13.38
N ALA A 390 -9.12 -14.94 12.08
CA ALA A 390 -8.37 -13.95 11.30
C ALA A 390 -8.91 -12.54 11.59
N VAL A 391 -8.04 -11.53 11.62
CA VAL A 391 -8.39 -10.14 11.85
C VAL A 391 -7.87 -9.29 10.71
N LEU A 392 -8.81 -8.75 9.95
CA LEU A 392 -8.54 -7.90 8.79
C LEU A 392 -8.70 -6.43 9.16
N ALA A 393 -8.02 -5.57 8.41
CA ALA A 393 -8.22 -4.13 8.49
C ALA A 393 -9.63 -3.73 7.99
N GLY A 394 -9.93 -2.43 7.98
CA GLY A 394 -11.16 -1.91 7.34
C GLY A 394 -12.48 -2.47 7.88
N LEU A 395 -13.52 -2.36 7.05
CA LEU A 395 -14.88 -2.83 7.24
C LEU A 395 -15.13 -4.10 6.43
N ARG A 396 -16.15 -4.90 6.78
CA ARG A 396 -16.60 -6.04 5.94
C ARG A 396 -16.84 -5.64 4.48
N ALA A 397 -17.31 -4.43 4.23
CA ALA A 397 -17.60 -3.92 2.88
C ALA A 397 -16.35 -3.67 2.02
N ASP A 398 -15.16 -3.59 2.62
CA ASP A 398 -13.90 -3.31 1.92
C ASP A 398 -13.30 -4.57 1.26
N TYR A 399 -13.91 -5.74 1.49
CA TYR A 399 -13.41 -7.06 1.10
C TYR A 399 -14.42 -7.88 0.28
N VAL A 400 -13.91 -8.50 -0.78
CA VAL A 400 -14.58 -9.57 -1.54
C VAL A 400 -14.04 -10.92 -1.07
N PHE A 401 -14.95 -11.82 -0.70
CA PHE A 401 -14.60 -13.15 -0.19
C PHE A 401 -14.91 -14.24 -1.22
N SER A 402 -14.05 -15.24 -1.33
CA SER A 402 -14.21 -16.36 -2.28
C SER A 402 -13.45 -17.61 -1.80
N GLY A 403 -13.72 -18.78 -2.39
CA GLY A 403 -13.10 -20.04 -1.99
C GLY A 403 -14.09 -20.97 -1.28
N THR A 404 -13.63 -21.69 -0.25
CA THR A 404 -14.43 -22.68 0.48
C THR A 404 -14.31 -22.50 1.98
N ALA A 405 -15.26 -23.05 2.76
CA ALA A 405 -15.08 -23.16 4.20
C ALA A 405 -13.77 -23.92 4.51
N GLY A 406 -12.89 -23.31 5.33
CA GLY A 406 -11.54 -23.82 5.63
C GLY A 406 -10.41 -23.37 4.69
N LEU A 407 -10.72 -22.77 3.52
CA LEU A 407 -9.74 -22.11 2.64
C LEU A 407 -10.41 -20.94 1.90
N LEU A 408 -10.32 -19.76 2.51
CA LEU A 408 -11.02 -18.53 2.14
C LEU A 408 -10.02 -17.50 1.61
N GLN A 409 -10.32 -16.86 0.48
CA GLN A 409 -9.58 -15.71 -0.04
C GLN A 409 -10.33 -14.43 0.33
N ALA A 410 -9.62 -13.43 0.85
CA ALA A 410 -10.16 -12.11 1.18
C ALA A 410 -9.43 -11.03 0.36
N ALA A 411 -10.02 -10.60 -0.75
CA ALA A 411 -9.45 -9.57 -1.62
C ALA A 411 -9.98 -8.19 -1.24
N GLY A 412 -9.12 -7.27 -0.80
CA GLY A 412 -9.50 -5.95 -0.31
C GLY A 412 -8.30 -5.07 0.00
N LEU A 413 -8.52 -3.75 0.06
CA LEU A 413 -7.52 -2.73 0.45
C LEU A 413 -6.16 -2.79 -0.29
N GLY A 414 -6.10 -3.39 -1.49
CA GLY A 414 -4.88 -3.49 -2.31
C GLY A 414 -4.13 -4.82 -2.21
N ALA A 415 -4.58 -5.75 -1.35
CA ALA A 415 -4.00 -7.07 -1.17
C ALA A 415 -5.06 -8.19 -1.34
N THR A 416 -4.62 -9.45 -1.27
CA THR A 416 -5.51 -10.62 -1.23
C THR A 416 -4.97 -11.63 -0.24
N ASP A 417 -5.67 -11.79 0.89
CA ASP A 417 -5.25 -12.67 1.96
C ASP A 417 -5.80 -14.08 1.76
N THR A 418 -4.96 -15.09 2.01
CA THR A 418 -5.35 -16.50 2.08
C THR A 418 -5.55 -16.89 3.54
N LEU A 419 -6.78 -17.25 3.89
CA LEU A 419 -7.19 -17.67 5.23
C LEU A 419 -7.41 -19.19 5.23
N ARG A 420 -6.56 -19.96 5.92
CA ARG A 420 -6.60 -21.42 5.99
C ARG A 420 -6.90 -21.87 7.42
N GLY A 421 -7.84 -22.81 7.59
CA GLY A 421 -8.23 -23.26 8.94
C GLY A 421 -8.65 -22.08 9.83
N ILE A 422 -9.57 -21.24 9.33
CA ILE A 422 -10.10 -20.08 10.03
C ILE A 422 -11.62 -20.22 10.12
N GLU A 423 -12.16 -20.20 11.33
CA GLU A 423 -13.60 -20.29 11.60
C GLU A 423 -14.26 -18.91 11.61
N PHE A 424 -13.53 -17.86 12.00
CA PHE A 424 -14.06 -16.51 12.14
C PHE A 424 -13.16 -15.45 11.49
N VAL A 425 -13.76 -14.40 10.92
CA VAL A 425 -13.04 -13.16 10.54
C VAL A 425 -13.60 -11.99 11.30
N ARG A 426 -12.72 -11.16 11.84
CA ARG A 426 -13.03 -9.91 12.52
C ARG A 426 -12.53 -8.71 11.72
N PHE A 427 -13.32 -7.65 11.64
CA PHE A 427 -12.99 -6.41 10.92
C PHE A 427 -12.68 -5.30 11.91
N LEU A 428 -11.51 -4.67 11.81
CA LEU A 428 -11.07 -3.66 12.78
C LEU A 428 -11.90 -2.36 12.74
N GLY A 429 -12.41 -1.96 11.58
CA GLY A 429 -13.17 -0.72 11.38
C GLY A 429 -14.57 -0.72 11.99
N SER A 430 -15.20 -1.90 12.13
CA SER A 430 -16.52 -2.07 12.78
C SER A 430 -16.44 -2.80 14.13
N GLY A 431 -15.36 -3.56 14.37
CA GLY A 431 -15.24 -4.48 15.50
C GLY A 431 -16.05 -5.77 15.35
N GLU A 432 -16.77 -5.93 14.23
CA GLU A 432 -17.65 -7.05 13.89
C GLU A 432 -16.84 -8.34 13.68
N THR A 433 -17.38 -9.47 14.15
CA THR A 433 -16.84 -10.82 13.91
C THR A 433 -17.92 -11.68 13.25
N LEU A 434 -17.58 -12.31 12.12
CA LEU A 434 -18.46 -13.19 11.35
C LEU A 434 -17.81 -14.56 11.16
N GLY A 435 -18.60 -15.62 11.20
CA GLY A 435 -18.11 -16.96 10.86
C GLY A 435 -17.83 -17.06 9.36
N THR A 436 -16.80 -17.82 8.94
CA THR A 436 -16.36 -17.88 7.53
C THR A 436 -17.44 -18.39 6.56
N ALA A 437 -18.34 -19.24 7.03
CA ALA A 437 -19.53 -19.67 6.28
C ALA A 437 -20.54 -18.53 5.98
N GLY A 438 -20.52 -17.42 6.73
CA GLY A 438 -21.31 -16.21 6.47
C GLY A 438 -20.53 -15.08 5.80
N LEU A 439 -19.28 -15.35 5.38
CA LEU A 439 -18.43 -14.40 4.64
C LEU A 439 -18.37 -14.73 3.16
N LEU A 440 -18.26 -16.02 2.86
CA LEU A 440 -18.61 -16.58 1.56
C LEU A 440 -20.04 -16.16 1.21
N PRO A 441 -20.32 -15.80 -0.05
CA PRO A 441 -21.70 -15.54 -0.48
C PRO A 441 -22.58 -16.78 -0.20
N ALA A 442 -23.79 -16.53 0.30
CA ALA A 442 -24.81 -17.57 0.50
C ALA A 442 -25.70 -17.80 -0.73
N ASP A 443 -25.56 -16.90 -1.71
CA ASP A 443 -26.06 -16.78 -3.08
C ASP A 443 -25.10 -15.75 -3.70
N ASP A 444 -24.52 -16.02 -4.88
CA ASP A 444 -23.61 -15.07 -5.55
C ASP A 444 -24.32 -14.11 -6.51
N TYR A 445 -25.47 -14.52 -7.10
CA TYR A 445 -26.50 -13.65 -7.67
C TYR A 445 -27.94 -14.16 -7.47
N ARG A 446 -28.88 -13.21 -7.31
CA ARG A 446 -30.34 -13.46 -7.18
C ARG A 446 -30.89 -14.60 -8.02
N ASP A 447 -31.58 -15.53 -7.37
CA ASP A 447 -32.44 -16.57 -7.97
C ASP A 447 -33.56 -16.05 -8.90
N ALA A 448 -34.01 -14.82 -8.69
CA ALA A 448 -35.15 -14.25 -9.42
C ALA A 448 -35.04 -12.73 -9.61
N ILE A 449 -35.56 -12.24 -10.74
CA ILE A 449 -35.68 -10.80 -11.05
C ILE A 449 -36.39 -10.01 -9.94
N THR A 450 -37.35 -10.66 -9.26
CA THR A 450 -38.13 -10.09 -8.15
C THR A 450 -37.51 -10.27 -6.78
N ASP A 451 -36.47 -11.09 -6.62
CA ASP A 451 -35.73 -11.15 -5.37
C ASP A 451 -34.98 -9.82 -5.17
N VAL A 452 -34.92 -9.35 -3.93
CA VAL A 452 -34.22 -8.12 -3.52
C VAL A 452 -33.27 -8.35 -2.35
N THR A 453 -33.16 -9.57 -1.86
CA THR A 453 -32.38 -9.94 -0.67
C THR A 453 -30.89 -10.13 -0.98
N THR A 454 -30.55 -10.51 -2.21
CA THR A 454 -29.17 -10.68 -2.68
C THR A 454 -28.79 -9.72 -3.82
N PRO A 455 -27.52 -9.62 -4.24
CA PRO A 455 -27.08 -8.71 -5.29
C PRO A 455 -27.55 -9.14 -6.69
N LEU A 456 -28.00 -8.18 -7.50
CA LEU A 456 -28.31 -8.43 -8.91
C LEU A 456 -27.02 -8.45 -9.73
N GLY A 457 -26.77 -9.52 -10.49
CA GLY A 457 -25.65 -9.57 -11.42
C GLY A 457 -25.75 -8.46 -12.46
N ARG A 458 -24.61 -7.92 -12.90
CA ARG A 458 -24.59 -6.97 -14.03
C ARG A 458 -23.55 -7.40 -15.06
N LEU A 459 -24.02 -7.76 -16.25
CA LEU A 459 -23.18 -8.04 -17.40
C LEU A 459 -23.15 -6.79 -18.29
N THR A 460 -21.96 -6.23 -18.51
CA THR A 460 -21.76 -5.20 -19.53
C THR A 460 -21.53 -5.87 -20.87
N ALA A 461 -22.25 -5.44 -21.91
CA ALA A 461 -22.10 -5.97 -23.26
C ALA A 461 -20.64 -5.89 -23.75
N GLY A 462 -20.10 -7.03 -24.21
CA GLY A 462 -18.70 -7.20 -24.62
C GLY A 462 -17.76 -7.77 -23.55
N LEU A 463 -18.20 -7.85 -22.27
CA LEU A 463 -17.40 -8.38 -21.16
C LEU A 463 -17.86 -9.78 -20.71
N SER A 464 -17.04 -10.39 -19.85
CA SER A 464 -17.32 -11.64 -19.14
C SER A 464 -17.44 -11.46 -17.63
N ARG A 465 -18.16 -12.37 -16.98
CA ARG A 465 -18.39 -12.42 -15.54
C ARG A 465 -18.47 -13.89 -15.10
N ALA A 466 -17.96 -14.20 -13.91
CA ALA A 466 -18.06 -15.53 -13.30
C ALA A 466 -19.20 -15.55 -12.28
N GLY A 467 -19.67 -16.76 -11.98
CA GLY A 467 -20.63 -17.07 -10.92
C GLY A 467 -20.59 -18.57 -10.56
N LEU A 468 -21.42 -18.97 -9.60
CA LEU A 468 -21.44 -20.30 -9.01
C LEU A 468 -22.89 -20.73 -8.75
N VAL A 469 -23.32 -21.83 -9.38
CA VAL A 469 -24.54 -22.52 -8.92
C VAL A 469 -24.16 -23.32 -7.66
N GLU A 470 -24.46 -22.77 -6.48
CA GLU A 470 -24.09 -23.36 -5.20
C GLU A 470 -25.02 -24.48 -4.72
N SER A 471 -26.27 -24.52 -5.19
CA SER A 471 -27.25 -25.53 -4.77
C SER A 471 -28.10 -26.08 -5.91
N ALA A 472 -28.68 -27.26 -5.71
CA ALA A 472 -29.45 -27.94 -6.76
C ALA A 472 -30.77 -27.21 -7.03
N GLY A 473 -30.79 -26.42 -8.11
CA GLY A 473 -31.94 -25.66 -8.58
C GLY A 473 -31.83 -24.15 -8.41
N ASP A 474 -30.67 -23.62 -7.98
CA ASP A 474 -30.43 -22.16 -7.97
C ASP A 474 -30.19 -21.60 -9.39
N VAL A 475 -30.46 -20.30 -9.55
CA VAL A 475 -30.55 -19.61 -10.85
C VAL A 475 -30.01 -18.17 -10.79
N ASP A 476 -28.71 -17.99 -11.02
CA ASP A 476 -28.07 -16.68 -11.07
C ASP A 476 -28.66 -15.72 -12.13
N VAL A 477 -29.24 -14.60 -11.66
CA VAL A 477 -29.79 -13.55 -12.53
C VAL A 477 -28.84 -12.37 -12.76
N PHE A 478 -28.47 -12.16 -14.03
CA PHE A 478 -27.69 -11.02 -14.51
C PHE A 478 -28.54 -10.04 -15.32
N SER A 479 -28.61 -8.80 -14.87
CA SER A 479 -29.05 -7.68 -15.69
C SER A 479 -28.04 -7.35 -16.80
N VAL A 480 -28.55 -7.11 -18.01
CA VAL A 480 -27.79 -6.60 -19.15
C VAL A 480 -28.57 -5.48 -19.83
N SER A 481 -27.91 -4.35 -20.09
CA SER A 481 -28.52 -3.21 -20.79
C SER A 481 -28.35 -3.38 -22.31
N LEU A 482 -29.43 -3.60 -23.03
CA LEU A 482 -29.44 -3.81 -24.48
C LEU A 482 -30.06 -2.59 -25.20
N ARG A 483 -29.56 -2.30 -26.40
CA ARG A 483 -30.04 -1.22 -27.27
C ARG A 483 -30.88 -1.76 -28.42
N ALA A 484 -31.93 -1.04 -28.79
CA ALA A 484 -32.82 -1.37 -29.90
C ALA A 484 -32.05 -1.53 -31.21
N GLY A 485 -32.24 -2.64 -31.90
CA GLY A 485 -31.60 -2.94 -33.18
C GLY A 485 -30.09 -3.19 -33.10
N GLN A 486 -29.55 -3.50 -31.91
CA GLN A 486 -28.20 -4.05 -31.74
C GLN A 486 -28.31 -5.56 -31.44
N GLY A 487 -27.42 -6.34 -32.05
CA GLY A 487 -27.30 -7.79 -31.94
C GLY A 487 -26.23 -8.16 -30.92
N TYR A 488 -26.60 -9.03 -29.98
CA TYR A 488 -25.78 -9.49 -28.87
C TYR A 488 -25.70 -11.01 -28.83
N SER A 489 -24.50 -11.56 -28.69
CA SER A 489 -24.28 -12.98 -28.43
C SER A 489 -23.92 -13.17 -26.96
N PHE A 490 -24.49 -14.20 -26.31
CA PHE A 490 -24.21 -14.53 -24.91
C PHE A 490 -23.68 -15.96 -24.81
N THR A 491 -22.55 -16.15 -24.16
CA THR A 491 -21.89 -17.45 -24.01
C THR A 491 -21.75 -17.80 -22.54
N LEU A 492 -22.45 -18.84 -22.09
CA LEU A 492 -22.26 -19.48 -20.80
C LEU A 492 -21.33 -20.69 -20.98
N ARG A 493 -20.22 -20.72 -20.24
CA ARG A 493 -19.32 -21.87 -20.18
C ARG A 493 -19.29 -22.42 -18.76
N GLY A 494 -19.76 -23.64 -18.57
CA GLY A 494 -19.52 -24.39 -17.34
C GLY A 494 -18.02 -24.56 -17.10
N GLY A 495 -17.57 -24.19 -15.90
CA GLY A 495 -16.24 -24.46 -15.38
C GLY A 495 -16.23 -25.84 -14.72
N THR A 496 -16.73 -25.91 -13.48
CA THR A 496 -17.12 -27.20 -12.86
C THR A 496 -18.60 -27.52 -13.00
N LEU A 497 -19.44 -26.55 -13.38
CA LEU A 497 -20.87 -26.76 -13.61
C LEU A 497 -21.11 -27.63 -14.85
N ALA A 498 -21.68 -28.83 -14.64
CA ALA A 498 -22.15 -29.68 -15.72
C ALA A 498 -23.54 -29.24 -16.22
N HIS A 499 -23.85 -29.55 -17.49
CA HIS A 499 -25.16 -29.30 -18.11
C HIS A 499 -25.73 -27.87 -17.92
N ALA A 500 -24.85 -26.87 -17.99
CA ALA A 500 -25.20 -25.46 -17.81
C ALA A 500 -26.17 -24.97 -18.90
N GLU A 501 -27.14 -24.14 -18.52
CA GLU A 501 -28.14 -23.53 -19.40
C GLU A 501 -28.20 -22.02 -19.20
N LEU A 502 -28.39 -21.29 -20.31
CA LEU A 502 -28.60 -19.86 -20.32
C LEU A 502 -29.98 -19.51 -20.87
N GLU A 503 -30.77 -18.74 -20.12
CA GLU A 503 -32.00 -18.12 -20.61
C GLU A 503 -31.85 -16.59 -20.69
N LEU A 504 -32.54 -15.96 -21.63
CA LEU A 504 -32.72 -14.51 -21.72
C LEU A 504 -34.20 -14.16 -21.54
N ARG A 505 -34.49 -13.22 -20.63
CA ARG A 505 -35.84 -12.79 -20.23
C ARG A 505 -36.00 -11.27 -20.31
N ASP A 506 -37.25 -10.82 -20.47
CA ASP A 506 -37.61 -9.40 -20.38
C ASP A 506 -37.81 -8.94 -18.92
N VAL A 507 -38.12 -7.65 -18.74
CA VAL A 507 -38.36 -7.03 -17.42
C VAL A 507 -39.62 -7.55 -16.69
N ALA A 508 -40.51 -8.25 -17.40
CA ALA A 508 -41.66 -8.94 -16.80
C ALA A 508 -41.35 -10.43 -16.48
N GLY A 509 -40.13 -10.90 -16.74
CA GLY A 509 -39.70 -12.29 -16.59
C GLY A 509 -40.10 -13.22 -17.75
N THR A 510 -40.66 -12.68 -18.85
CA THR A 510 -41.04 -13.46 -20.02
C THR A 510 -39.80 -14.04 -20.69
N LEU A 511 -39.77 -15.35 -20.96
CA LEU A 511 -38.68 -15.99 -21.69
C LEU A 511 -38.66 -15.50 -23.15
N LEU A 512 -37.51 -15.00 -23.59
CA LEU A 512 -37.27 -14.51 -24.95
C LEU A 512 -36.44 -15.50 -25.77
N ALA A 513 -35.45 -16.14 -25.15
CA ALA A 513 -34.60 -17.16 -25.78
C ALA A 513 -33.93 -18.04 -24.70
N SER A 514 -33.54 -19.28 -25.05
CA SER A 514 -32.74 -20.15 -24.17
C SER A 514 -31.84 -21.09 -24.97
N GLY A 515 -30.82 -21.66 -24.33
CA GLY A 515 -29.97 -22.70 -24.92
C GLY A 515 -29.02 -23.36 -23.91
N ALA A 516 -28.89 -24.68 -24.02
CA ALA A 516 -27.96 -25.50 -23.22
C ALA A 516 -26.51 -25.49 -23.76
N ASP A 517 -26.32 -25.20 -25.06
CA ASP A 517 -25.01 -25.03 -25.68
C ASP A 517 -24.93 -23.66 -26.34
N THR A 518 -24.33 -22.71 -25.63
CA THR A 518 -24.22 -21.31 -26.08
C THR A 518 -23.12 -21.16 -27.16
N PRO A 519 -23.17 -20.15 -28.08
CA PRO A 519 -23.74 -18.81 -27.92
C PRO A 519 -25.25 -18.68 -28.22
N LEU A 520 -25.93 -17.94 -27.34
CA LEU A 520 -27.31 -17.46 -27.50
C LEU A 520 -27.31 -16.10 -28.22
N ALA A 521 -27.93 -15.99 -29.39
CA ALA A 521 -27.99 -14.75 -30.17
C ALA A 521 -29.34 -14.02 -29.97
N PHE A 522 -29.32 -12.71 -29.74
CA PHE A 522 -30.52 -11.88 -29.57
C PHE A 522 -30.33 -10.44 -30.07
N THR A 523 -31.32 -9.94 -30.82
CA THR A 523 -31.42 -8.52 -31.23
C THR A 523 -32.56 -7.86 -30.45
N ALA A 524 -32.25 -6.85 -29.65
CA ALA A 524 -33.27 -6.20 -28.81
C ALA A 524 -34.21 -5.34 -29.66
N ALA A 525 -35.53 -5.48 -29.45
CA ALA A 525 -36.53 -4.69 -30.15
C ALA A 525 -36.74 -3.28 -29.55
N ARG A 526 -36.22 -3.03 -28.34
CA ARG A 526 -36.31 -1.76 -27.60
C ARG A 526 -35.05 -1.56 -26.75
N ASP A 527 -34.74 -0.31 -26.44
CA ASP A 527 -33.76 0.00 -25.40
C ASP A 527 -34.31 -0.46 -24.04
N GLY A 528 -33.50 -1.14 -23.24
CA GLY A 528 -33.93 -1.57 -21.91
C GLY A 528 -32.96 -2.49 -21.18
N THR A 529 -33.32 -2.82 -19.94
CA THR A 529 -32.67 -3.88 -19.17
C THR A 529 -33.36 -5.20 -19.45
N TYR A 530 -32.56 -6.19 -19.82
CA TYR A 530 -32.94 -7.59 -19.99
C TYR A 530 -32.21 -8.42 -18.94
N TYR A 531 -32.66 -9.66 -18.72
CA TYR A 531 -32.16 -10.52 -17.65
C TYR A 531 -31.69 -11.85 -18.21
N LEU A 532 -30.44 -12.21 -17.95
CA LEU A 532 -29.86 -13.52 -18.25
C LEU A 532 -29.94 -14.37 -16.99
N HIS A 533 -30.44 -15.59 -17.11
CA HIS A 533 -30.49 -16.58 -16.03
C HIS A 533 -29.50 -17.69 -16.35
N ALA A 534 -28.47 -17.89 -15.53
CA ALA A 534 -27.53 -19.00 -15.63
C ALA A 534 -27.89 -20.07 -14.59
N ARG A 535 -27.96 -21.34 -15.00
CA ARG A 535 -28.30 -22.47 -14.11
C ARG A 535 -27.75 -23.80 -14.62
N ALA A 536 -27.94 -24.89 -13.88
CA ALA A 536 -27.89 -26.25 -14.41
C ALA A 536 -29.27 -26.70 -14.94
N THR A 537 -29.28 -27.61 -15.93
CA THR A 537 -30.52 -28.32 -16.36
C THR A 537 -30.88 -29.52 -15.47
N ASP A 538 -29.97 -29.95 -14.61
CA ASP A 538 -30.11 -31.05 -13.65
C ASP A 538 -29.83 -30.57 -12.22
N SER A 539 -29.56 -31.48 -11.29
CA SER A 539 -29.18 -31.15 -9.91
C SER A 539 -27.68 -30.84 -9.76
N GLY A 540 -26.99 -30.45 -10.84
CA GLY A 540 -25.58 -30.09 -10.83
C GLY A 540 -25.32 -28.77 -10.11
N THR A 541 -24.15 -28.69 -9.48
CA THR A 541 -23.61 -27.47 -8.85
C THR A 541 -22.17 -27.25 -9.36
N GLY A 542 -21.69 -26.01 -9.30
CA GLY A 542 -20.36 -25.67 -9.77
C GLY A 542 -20.25 -24.30 -10.44
N SER A 543 -19.02 -23.95 -10.79
CA SER A 543 -18.68 -22.63 -11.34
C SER A 543 -18.94 -22.54 -12.84
N TYR A 544 -19.14 -21.33 -13.34
CA TYR A 544 -19.23 -21.03 -14.76
C TYR A 544 -18.64 -19.64 -15.10
N THR A 545 -18.59 -19.33 -16.39
CA THR A 545 -18.31 -17.98 -16.90
C THR A 545 -19.33 -17.60 -17.96
N LEU A 546 -20.04 -16.50 -17.72
CA LEU A 546 -20.97 -15.87 -18.64
C LEU A 546 -20.26 -14.73 -19.37
N ARG A 547 -20.27 -14.74 -20.70
CA ARG A 547 -19.68 -13.72 -21.58
C ARG A 547 -20.73 -13.14 -22.50
N SER A 548 -20.57 -11.87 -22.84
CA SER A 548 -21.31 -11.22 -23.93
C SER A 548 -20.38 -10.79 -25.07
N GLY A 549 -20.91 -10.76 -26.28
CA GLY A 549 -20.28 -10.28 -27.49
C GLY A 549 -21.34 -9.68 -28.43
N PHE A 550 -20.94 -9.33 -29.64
CA PHE A 550 -21.82 -8.80 -30.68
C PHE A 550 -21.93 -9.80 -31.84
N PHE A 551 -23.01 -9.72 -32.60
CA PHE A 551 -23.16 -10.38 -33.89
C PHE A 551 -23.84 -9.43 -34.88
N ASP A 552 -23.83 -9.81 -36.15
CA ASP A 552 -24.39 -9.03 -37.25
C ASP A 552 -25.90 -8.74 -37.10
N THR A 553 -26.32 -7.56 -37.53
CA THR A 553 -27.68 -7.03 -37.33
C THR A 553 -28.41 -6.69 -38.62
N ILE A 554 -27.75 -6.82 -39.78
CA ILE A 554 -28.24 -6.27 -41.03
C ILE A 554 -28.96 -7.38 -41.83
N PRO A 555 -30.17 -7.16 -42.34
CA PRO A 555 -30.86 -8.17 -43.16
C PRO A 555 -30.20 -8.35 -44.54
N ASP A 556 -29.61 -9.53 -44.75
CA ASP A 556 -29.01 -10.01 -46.01
C ASP A 556 -29.86 -9.71 -47.26
N SER A 557 -29.31 -8.91 -48.19
CA SER A 557 -29.53 -9.11 -49.63
C SER A 557 -28.44 -8.47 -50.48
N LEU A 558 -27.99 -9.19 -51.52
CA LEU A 558 -27.02 -8.79 -52.56
C LEU A 558 -27.49 -7.63 -53.48
N ALA A 559 -28.25 -6.66 -52.96
CA ALA A 559 -28.99 -5.69 -53.77
C ALA A 559 -29.20 -4.29 -53.15
N ASP A 560 -28.67 -3.96 -51.96
CA ASP A 560 -28.88 -2.63 -51.36
C ASP A 560 -28.08 -1.54 -52.08
N THR A 561 -28.73 -0.90 -53.05
CA THR A 561 -28.11 0.04 -53.98
C THR A 561 -28.82 1.40 -54.01
N SER A 562 -29.73 1.71 -53.07
CA SER A 562 -30.31 3.07 -52.98
C SER A 562 -31.08 3.47 -51.71
N ALA A 563 -31.37 2.60 -50.73
CA ALA A 563 -32.23 2.97 -49.60
C ALA A 563 -31.76 2.35 -48.28
N PRO A 564 -31.44 3.15 -47.24
CA PRO A 564 -30.73 2.66 -46.05
C PRO A 564 -31.48 1.54 -45.33
N ALA A 565 -30.89 0.33 -45.31
CA ALA A 565 -31.39 -0.82 -44.58
C ALA A 565 -31.43 -0.61 -43.05
N ALA A 566 -30.56 0.25 -42.51
CA ALA A 566 -30.51 0.58 -41.09
C ALA A 566 -30.29 2.07 -40.83
N SER A 567 -30.63 2.53 -39.62
CA SER A 567 -30.30 3.90 -39.15
C SER A 567 -29.18 3.88 -38.11
N LEU A 568 -28.27 4.86 -38.20
CA LEU A 568 -27.20 5.11 -37.24
C LEU A 568 -27.50 6.40 -36.47
N THR A 569 -27.37 6.35 -35.14
CA THR A 569 -27.47 7.52 -34.27
C THR A 569 -26.07 8.00 -33.93
N ALA A 570 -25.80 9.30 -34.14
CA ALA A 570 -24.51 9.91 -33.82
C ALA A 570 -24.08 9.63 -32.37
N GLY A 571 -22.84 9.15 -32.19
CA GLY A 571 -22.29 8.73 -30.90
C GLY A 571 -22.47 7.24 -30.58
N LEU A 572 -23.08 6.45 -31.48
CA LEU A 572 -23.19 4.99 -31.37
C LEU A 572 -22.34 4.27 -32.42
N SER A 573 -22.09 2.99 -32.15
CA SER A 573 -21.51 2.03 -33.09
C SER A 573 -22.53 0.97 -33.53
N ARG A 574 -22.31 0.39 -34.72
CA ARG A 574 -22.95 -0.81 -35.23
C ARG A 574 -21.90 -1.81 -35.69
N VAL A 575 -22.23 -3.09 -35.63
CA VAL A 575 -21.44 -4.18 -36.20
C VAL A 575 -22.19 -4.69 -37.43
N GLY A 576 -21.47 -4.85 -38.53
CA GLY A 576 -21.95 -5.42 -39.78
C GLY A 576 -20.91 -6.35 -40.39
N ARG A 577 -21.18 -6.84 -41.60
CA ARG A 577 -20.30 -7.74 -42.32
C ARG A 577 -20.45 -7.53 -43.82
N VAL A 578 -19.35 -7.71 -44.53
CA VAL A 578 -19.33 -7.83 -45.99
C VAL A 578 -19.31 -9.33 -46.30
N GLU A 579 -20.44 -9.90 -46.72
CA GLU A 579 -20.58 -11.33 -47.02
C GLU A 579 -19.89 -11.73 -48.32
N SER A 580 -19.89 -10.82 -49.30
CA SER A 580 -19.43 -11.10 -50.66
C SER A 580 -18.73 -9.89 -51.30
N ALA A 581 -17.88 -10.13 -52.29
CA ALA A 581 -17.14 -9.07 -52.96
C ALA A 581 -18.08 -8.11 -53.71
N GLY A 582 -18.02 -6.82 -53.37
CA GLY A 582 -18.87 -5.76 -53.95
C GLY A 582 -20.18 -5.50 -53.20
N ASP A 583 -20.35 -6.10 -52.03
CA ASP A 583 -21.45 -5.83 -51.10
C ASP A 583 -21.28 -4.48 -50.36
N VAL A 584 -22.40 -3.84 -49.98
CA VAL A 584 -22.47 -2.45 -49.51
C VAL A 584 -23.58 -2.26 -48.48
N ASP A 585 -23.20 -2.02 -47.23
CA ASP A 585 -24.13 -1.71 -46.15
C ASP A 585 -24.45 -0.21 -46.07
N VAL A 586 -25.73 0.17 -46.17
CA VAL A 586 -26.16 1.58 -46.20
C VAL A 586 -26.87 2.00 -44.90
N PHE A 587 -26.28 2.96 -44.19
CA PHE A 587 -26.78 3.51 -42.93
C PHE A 587 -27.29 4.95 -43.06
N GLY A 588 -28.55 5.19 -42.68
CA GLY A 588 -29.10 6.55 -42.59
C GLY A 588 -28.78 7.24 -41.26
N ILE A 589 -28.19 8.44 -41.29
CA ILE A 589 -27.82 9.23 -40.10
C ILE A 589 -28.34 10.66 -40.18
N THR A 590 -28.85 11.21 -39.06
CA THR A 590 -29.30 12.62 -38.99
C THR A 590 -28.21 13.50 -38.37
N LEU A 591 -27.74 14.49 -39.13
CA LEU A 591 -26.69 15.44 -38.70
C LEU A 591 -27.29 16.83 -38.44
N ARG A 592 -26.63 17.63 -37.58
CA ARG A 592 -27.00 19.00 -37.23
C ARG A 592 -26.03 20.01 -37.86
N ALA A 593 -26.56 21.14 -38.32
CA ALA A 593 -25.74 22.21 -38.88
C ALA A 593 -24.74 22.76 -37.84
N GLY A 594 -23.47 22.88 -38.22
CA GLY A 594 -22.40 23.45 -37.40
C GLY A 594 -21.78 22.50 -36.37
N GLN A 595 -22.18 21.22 -36.35
CA GLN A 595 -21.58 20.19 -35.49
C GLN A 595 -20.57 19.37 -36.29
N GLY A 596 -19.38 19.14 -35.72
CA GLY A 596 -18.40 18.17 -36.24
C GLY A 596 -18.76 16.74 -35.81
N TYR A 597 -18.75 15.81 -36.77
CA TYR A 597 -19.02 14.38 -36.60
C TYR A 597 -17.89 13.54 -37.19
N SER A 598 -17.45 12.53 -36.44
CA SER A 598 -16.46 11.55 -36.87
C SER A 598 -17.12 10.21 -37.19
N PHE A 599 -16.61 9.51 -38.19
CA PHE A 599 -17.06 8.18 -38.59
C PHE A 599 -15.86 7.26 -38.80
N ASP A 600 -15.71 6.23 -37.97
CA ASP A 600 -14.69 5.18 -38.12
C ASP A 600 -15.33 3.90 -38.66
N LEU A 601 -14.75 3.28 -39.68
CA LEU A 601 -15.12 1.94 -40.15
C LEU A 601 -13.95 0.98 -39.89
N ARG A 602 -14.06 0.18 -38.83
CA ARG A 602 -12.93 -0.61 -38.29
C ARG A 602 -13.04 -2.09 -38.64
N GLY A 603 -12.03 -2.61 -39.32
CA GLY A 603 -11.86 -4.01 -39.68
C GLY A 603 -10.83 -4.71 -38.80
N ALA A 604 -10.08 -5.64 -39.39
CA ALA A 604 -9.02 -6.40 -38.74
C ALA A 604 -7.82 -5.57 -38.25
N PRO A 605 -7.33 -4.52 -38.95
CA PRO A 605 -6.12 -3.79 -38.53
C PRO A 605 -6.23 -3.14 -37.14
N SER A 606 -7.41 -2.63 -36.77
CA SER A 606 -7.70 -2.06 -35.44
C SER A 606 -8.55 -2.95 -34.53
N GLY A 607 -8.78 -4.21 -34.92
CA GLY A 607 -9.57 -5.19 -34.13
C GLY A 607 -11.07 -4.90 -34.06
N GLY A 608 -11.60 -4.05 -34.94
CA GLY A 608 -13.04 -3.77 -35.08
C GLY A 608 -13.83 -4.86 -35.81
N GLY A 609 -13.17 -5.81 -36.46
CA GLY A 609 -13.80 -6.94 -37.13
C GLY A 609 -12.78 -7.89 -37.78
N THR A 610 -13.20 -8.64 -38.80
CA THR A 610 -12.34 -9.54 -39.58
C THR A 610 -12.11 -9.08 -41.02
N LEU A 611 -12.78 -8.02 -41.48
CA LEU A 611 -12.57 -7.44 -42.79
C LEU A 611 -11.16 -6.84 -42.89
N ALA A 612 -10.36 -7.29 -43.85
CA ALA A 612 -8.93 -6.95 -43.89
C ALA A 612 -8.64 -5.50 -44.29
N ASP A 613 -9.55 -4.90 -45.06
CA ASP A 613 -9.40 -3.60 -45.72
C ASP A 613 -10.81 -3.01 -45.89
N THR A 614 -11.05 -1.81 -45.36
CA THR A 614 -12.39 -1.23 -45.23
C THR A 614 -12.53 0.07 -46.01
N ARG A 615 -13.74 0.38 -46.47
CA ARG A 615 -14.03 1.61 -47.20
C ARG A 615 -15.37 2.19 -46.77
N LEU A 616 -15.35 3.50 -46.51
CA LEU A 616 -16.49 4.27 -46.03
C LEU A 616 -16.78 5.44 -46.99
N GLU A 617 -18.04 5.63 -47.34
CA GLU A 617 -18.51 6.80 -48.10
C GLU A 617 -19.63 7.54 -47.37
N LEU A 618 -19.56 8.87 -47.29
CA LEU A 618 -20.62 9.73 -46.78
C LEU A 618 -21.32 10.45 -47.95
N ARG A 619 -22.65 10.32 -48.02
CA ARG A 619 -23.51 10.85 -49.09
C ARG A 619 -24.65 11.71 -48.54
N ASP A 620 -25.14 12.66 -49.34
CA ASP A 620 -26.32 13.45 -49.01
C ASP A 620 -27.63 12.67 -49.24
N ALA A 621 -28.77 13.27 -48.85
CA ALA A 621 -30.10 12.70 -49.05
C ALA A 621 -30.49 12.47 -50.54
N ALA A 622 -29.77 13.03 -51.51
CA ALA A 622 -29.95 12.79 -52.94
C ALA A 622 -28.97 11.73 -53.50
N GLY A 623 -28.11 11.17 -52.64
CA GLY A 623 -27.08 10.19 -53.01
C GLY A 623 -25.76 10.79 -53.48
N THR A 624 -25.60 12.12 -53.45
CA THR A 624 -24.36 12.81 -53.86
C THR A 624 -23.25 12.49 -52.87
N LEU A 625 -22.08 12.06 -53.36
CA LEU A 625 -20.90 11.83 -52.54
C LEU A 625 -20.37 13.15 -51.96
N LEU A 626 -20.17 13.17 -50.63
CA LEU A 626 -19.65 14.31 -49.88
C LEU A 626 -18.23 14.08 -49.38
N ALA A 627 -17.96 12.86 -48.89
CA ALA A 627 -16.65 12.41 -48.44
C ALA A 627 -16.51 10.89 -48.67
N SER A 628 -15.28 10.42 -48.82
CA SER A 628 -14.93 9.00 -48.97
C SER A 628 -13.55 8.79 -48.37
N ASN A 629 -13.34 7.64 -47.74
CA ASN A 629 -12.03 7.20 -47.28
C ASN A 629 -11.98 5.66 -47.29
N ASP A 630 -10.81 5.12 -47.58
CA ASP A 630 -10.44 3.71 -47.58
C ASP A 630 -9.28 3.52 -46.58
N ASP A 631 -8.17 4.23 -46.80
CA ASP A 631 -7.04 4.25 -45.87
C ASP A 631 -7.03 5.49 -44.96
N ALA A 632 -6.98 5.26 -43.64
CA ALA A 632 -6.64 6.28 -42.65
C ALA A 632 -5.15 6.15 -42.23
N THR A 633 -4.86 5.90 -40.95
CA THR A 633 -3.52 5.50 -40.46
C THR A 633 -3.27 4.00 -40.57
N THR A 634 -4.32 3.23 -40.85
CA THR A 634 -4.39 1.80 -41.15
C THR A 634 -5.33 1.61 -42.34
N ALA A 635 -5.49 0.37 -42.84
CA ALA A 635 -6.55 -0.01 -43.79
C ALA A 635 -7.95 -0.07 -43.13
N ASP A 636 -8.21 0.87 -42.22
CA ASP A 636 -9.50 1.17 -41.62
C ASP A 636 -9.91 2.57 -42.09
N ALA A 637 -11.09 2.71 -42.68
CA ALA A 637 -11.57 3.99 -43.18
C ALA A 637 -12.05 4.95 -42.08
N HIS A 638 -11.78 6.24 -42.25
CA HIS A 638 -12.20 7.31 -41.35
C HIS A 638 -12.67 8.57 -42.10
N ILE A 639 -13.79 9.17 -41.66
CA ILE A 639 -14.34 10.43 -42.19
C ILE A 639 -14.69 11.38 -41.05
N ASP A 640 -14.07 12.55 -41.03
CA ASP A 640 -14.51 13.72 -40.27
C ASP A 640 -15.34 14.66 -41.16
N PHE A 641 -16.50 15.10 -40.66
CA PHE A 641 -17.43 15.94 -41.41
C PHE A 641 -18.16 16.98 -40.53
N VAL A 642 -18.12 18.25 -40.95
CA VAL A 642 -18.96 19.33 -40.39
C VAL A 642 -20.16 19.56 -41.29
N ALA A 643 -21.35 19.21 -40.82
CA ALA A 643 -22.56 19.41 -41.60
C ALA A 643 -22.90 20.91 -41.73
N THR A 644 -22.98 21.43 -42.95
CA THR A 644 -23.38 22.83 -43.21
C THR A 644 -24.89 23.05 -43.16
N ARG A 645 -25.68 21.97 -43.20
CA ARG A 645 -27.15 21.96 -43.07
C ARG A 645 -27.56 20.78 -42.21
N GLY A 646 -28.62 20.92 -41.42
CA GLY A 646 -29.21 19.80 -40.70
C GLY A 646 -30.09 18.95 -41.62
N GLY A 647 -30.05 17.63 -41.46
CA GLY A 647 -30.82 16.70 -42.29
C GLY A 647 -30.30 15.26 -42.22
N THR A 648 -30.88 14.38 -43.03
CA THR A 648 -30.44 12.99 -43.18
C THR A 648 -29.34 12.87 -44.22
N TYR A 649 -28.35 12.03 -43.93
CA TYR A 649 -27.21 11.66 -44.75
C TYR A 649 -27.10 10.13 -44.76
N HIS A 650 -26.34 9.56 -45.71
CA HIS A 650 -26.13 8.12 -45.82
C HIS A 650 -24.63 7.79 -45.68
N LEU A 651 -24.29 6.81 -44.85
CA LEU A 651 -22.97 6.20 -44.76
C LEU A 651 -23.01 4.84 -45.46
N HIS A 652 -22.10 4.59 -46.40
CA HIS A 652 -21.96 3.30 -47.09
C HIS A 652 -20.68 2.62 -46.59
N ALA A 653 -20.81 1.49 -45.92
CA ALA A 653 -19.69 0.67 -45.48
C ALA A 653 -19.50 -0.51 -46.43
N MET A 654 -18.25 -0.76 -46.83
CA MET A 654 -17.89 -1.83 -47.77
C MET A 654 -16.44 -2.27 -47.54
N ALA A 655 -16.01 -3.31 -48.24
CA ALA A 655 -14.59 -3.62 -48.41
C ALA A 655 -13.98 -2.72 -49.49
N ASP A 656 -12.70 -2.38 -49.39
CA ASP A 656 -11.99 -2.03 -50.63
C ASP A 656 -11.64 -3.31 -51.43
N GLY A 657 -11.82 -3.23 -52.74
CA GLY A 657 -11.67 -4.37 -53.64
C GLY A 657 -12.68 -5.51 -53.40
N ALA A 658 -12.17 -6.71 -53.13
CA ALA A 658 -12.94 -7.96 -53.09
C ALA A 658 -12.89 -8.68 -51.72
N GLY A 659 -12.57 -7.93 -50.66
CA GLY A 659 -12.53 -8.45 -49.29
C GLY A 659 -13.91 -8.86 -48.77
N THR A 660 -13.92 -9.77 -47.80
CA THR A 660 -15.11 -10.15 -47.02
C THR A 660 -14.73 -10.32 -45.55
N GLY A 661 -15.65 -10.06 -44.63
CA GLY A 661 -15.37 -10.07 -43.19
C GLY A 661 -16.24 -9.09 -42.42
N SER A 662 -16.25 -9.21 -41.08
CA SER A 662 -17.00 -8.30 -40.21
C SER A 662 -16.28 -6.97 -40.02
N TYR A 663 -17.01 -5.93 -39.66
CA TYR A 663 -16.49 -4.62 -39.31
C TYR A 663 -17.31 -3.98 -38.17
N THR A 664 -16.77 -2.93 -37.55
CA THR A 664 -17.50 -2.04 -36.64
C THR A 664 -17.52 -0.63 -37.21
N LEU A 665 -18.71 -0.13 -37.57
CA LEU A 665 -18.93 1.27 -37.92
C LEU A 665 -19.25 2.06 -36.64
N ARG A 666 -18.44 3.07 -36.31
CA ARG A 666 -18.62 3.94 -35.15
C ARG A 666 -18.86 5.37 -35.61
N SER A 667 -19.87 6.02 -35.05
CA SER A 667 -20.05 7.46 -35.16
C SER A 667 -19.67 8.16 -33.85
N GLY A 668 -19.09 9.35 -33.94
CA GLY A 668 -18.67 10.16 -32.82
C GLY A 668 -18.72 11.65 -33.13
N PHE A 669 -18.05 12.42 -32.29
CA PHE A 669 -17.76 13.84 -32.50
C PHE A 669 -16.24 13.99 -32.47
N PHE A 670 -15.68 14.83 -33.35
CA PHE A 670 -14.26 15.21 -33.35
C PHE A 670 -14.11 16.68 -32.93
N ASP A 671 -12.86 17.12 -32.76
CA ASP A 671 -12.59 18.51 -32.38
C ASP A 671 -12.94 19.48 -33.52
N THR A 672 -13.61 20.56 -33.18
CA THR A 672 -13.93 21.65 -34.13
C THR A 672 -12.87 22.76 -34.12
N ILE A 673 -11.87 22.65 -33.26
CA ILE A 673 -10.68 23.49 -33.16
C ILE A 673 -9.59 22.90 -34.07
N PRO A 674 -9.07 23.63 -35.08
CA PRO A 674 -7.97 23.14 -35.90
C PRO A 674 -6.63 23.20 -35.16
N ASP A 675 -6.02 22.05 -34.89
CA ASP A 675 -4.66 21.91 -34.34
C ASP A 675 -3.57 21.98 -35.43
N SER A 676 -2.38 22.47 -35.06
CA SER A 676 -1.12 22.02 -35.65
C SER A 676 0.11 22.22 -34.72
N LEU A 677 0.19 21.46 -33.62
CA LEU A 677 1.41 21.04 -32.89
C LEU A 677 2.43 22.09 -32.37
N ALA A 678 2.25 23.39 -32.62
CA ALA A 678 3.18 24.44 -32.18
C ALA A 678 2.62 25.88 -32.29
N ASP A 679 1.57 26.25 -31.56
CA ASP A 679 1.26 27.67 -31.32
C ASP A 679 0.88 27.96 -29.86
N ASN A 680 1.87 28.45 -29.11
CA ASN A 680 1.77 28.83 -27.72
C ASN A 680 1.59 30.36 -27.54
N THR A 681 1.12 31.08 -28.56
CA THR A 681 1.03 32.55 -28.53
C THR A 681 -0.23 33.18 -29.15
N ALA A 682 -0.99 32.49 -29.99
CA ALA A 682 -2.20 33.03 -30.64
C ALA A 682 -3.51 32.47 -30.04
N PRO A 683 -4.58 33.29 -29.88
CA PRO A 683 -5.88 32.79 -29.42
C PRO A 683 -6.58 31.95 -30.50
N GLN A 684 -6.86 30.68 -30.21
CA GLN A 684 -7.51 29.73 -31.12
C GLN A 684 -9.02 30.00 -31.29
N GLY A 685 -9.61 30.83 -30.43
CA GLY A 685 -10.99 31.31 -30.60
C GLY A 685 -11.52 32.14 -29.44
N ASP A 686 -12.66 32.81 -29.67
CA ASP A 686 -13.41 33.53 -28.63
C ASP A 686 -14.30 32.58 -27.81
N ILE A 687 -14.38 32.77 -26.49
CA ILE A 687 -15.46 32.20 -25.65
C ILE A 687 -16.40 33.30 -25.16
N ALA A 688 -17.69 33.16 -25.49
CA ALA A 688 -18.73 34.09 -25.05
C ALA A 688 -19.31 33.66 -23.69
N MET A 689 -19.71 34.64 -22.88
CA MET A 689 -20.34 34.41 -21.58
C MET A 689 -21.61 33.55 -21.72
N GLY A 690 -21.68 32.44 -20.96
CA GLY A 690 -22.80 31.49 -20.99
C GLY A 690 -22.71 30.43 -22.08
N LEU A 691 -21.58 30.33 -22.79
CA LEU A 691 -21.26 29.21 -23.69
C LEU A 691 -20.16 28.32 -23.11
N SER A 692 -20.04 27.13 -23.69
CA SER A 692 -18.95 26.18 -23.43
C SER A 692 -18.27 25.79 -24.75
N ARG A 693 -17.01 25.36 -24.67
CA ARG A 693 -16.27 24.74 -25.77
C ARG A 693 -15.72 23.38 -25.30
N VAL A 694 -15.75 22.40 -26.20
CA VAL A 694 -15.00 21.16 -26.05
C VAL A 694 -13.66 21.38 -26.75
N GLY A 695 -12.58 20.90 -26.13
CA GLY A 695 -11.24 20.86 -26.70
C GLY A 695 -10.50 19.63 -26.17
N ARG A 696 -9.22 19.50 -26.51
CA ARG A 696 -8.36 18.41 -26.10
C ARG A 696 -6.93 18.89 -25.93
N VAL A 697 -6.22 18.24 -25.02
CA VAL A 697 -4.76 18.33 -24.90
C VAL A 697 -4.20 17.12 -25.64
N GLU A 698 -3.66 17.33 -26.84
CA GLU A 698 -3.17 16.26 -27.73
C GLU A 698 -1.86 15.65 -27.25
N SER A 699 -0.97 16.49 -26.70
CA SER A 699 0.38 16.12 -26.32
C SER A 699 0.82 16.81 -25.03
N ALA A 700 1.81 16.25 -24.34
CA ALA A 700 2.24 16.78 -23.06
C ALA A 700 2.94 18.15 -23.22
N GLY A 701 2.43 19.17 -22.53
CA GLY A 701 2.90 20.57 -22.64
C GLY A 701 2.16 21.42 -23.68
N ASP A 702 1.15 20.86 -24.33
CA ASP A 702 0.20 21.57 -25.17
C ASP A 702 -0.71 22.52 -24.34
N THR A 703 -1.19 23.60 -24.96
CA THR A 703 -1.92 24.68 -24.29
C THR A 703 -2.94 25.35 -25.20
N ASP A 704 -4.22 25.27 -24.83
CA ASP A 704 -5.30 25.92 -25.58
C ASP A 704 -5.60 27.32 -25.05
N VAL A 705 -5.60 28.32 -25.93
CA VAL A 705 -5.70 29.74 -25.58
C VAL A 705 -6.99 30.35 -26.14
N PHE A 706 -7.89 30.73 -25.24
CA PHE A 706 -9.19 31.33 -25.58
C PHE A 706 -9.23 32.82 -25.21
N ALA A 707 -9.66 33.66 -26.15
CA ALA A 707 -9.93 35.06 -25.88
C ALA A 707 -11.27 35.24 -25.16
N VAL A 708 -11.28 36.01 -24.07
CA VAL A 708 -12.49 36.32 -23.29
C VAL A 708 -12.57 37.81 -22.95
N LYS A 709 -13.74 38.42 -23.18
CA LYS A 709 -13.93 39.87 -22.99
C LYS A 709 -14.54 40.19 -21.62
N LEU A 710 -13.71 40.72 -20.72
CA LEU A 710 -14.10 41.09 -19.35
C LEU A 710 -14.31 42.61 -19.24
N ALA A 711 -15.05 43.02 -18.21
CA ALA A 711 -15.35 44.42 -17.93
C ALA A 711 -15.09 44.74 -16.46
N ALA A 712 -14.44 45.88 -16.22
CA ALA A 712 -14.00 46.32 -14.88
C ALA A 712 -15.14 46.34 -13.86
N GLY A 713 -14.82 45.97 -12.62
CA GLY A 713 -15.76 45.93 -11.49
C GLY A 713 -16.77 44.79 -11.54
N ARG A 714 -16.56 43.77 -12.38
CA ARG A 714 -17.44 42.58 -12.45
C ARG A 714 -16.67 41.31 -12.08
N SER A 715 -17.38 40.40 -11.42
CA SER A 715 -16.90 39.08 -11.02
C SER A 715 -17.37 38.01 -11.99
N TYR A 716 -16.47 37.10 -12.33
CA TYR A 716 -16.60 36.06 -13.33
C TYR A 716 -16.15 34.72 -12.74
N SER A 717 -16.66 33.64 -13.31
CA SER A 717 -16.29 32.28 -12.94
C SER A 717 -15.99 31.47 -14.21
N PHE A 718 -14.96 30.64 -14.15
CA PHE A 718 -14.52 29.79 -15.26
C PHE A 718 -14.28 28.37 -14.74
N ASP A 719 -14.83 27.38 -15.42
CA ASP A 719 -14.64 25.96 -15.10
C ASP A 719 -13.94 25.27 -16.27
N LEU A 720 -12.91 24.48 -15.97
CA LEU A 720 -12.26 23.55 -16.88
C LEU A 720 -12.45 22.12 -16.33
N ARG A 721 -13.26 21.31 -17.02
CA ARG A 721 -13.74 20.02 -16.50
C ARG A 721 -13.22 18.84 -17.31
N GLY A 722 -12.68 17.85 -16.61
CA GLY A 722 -12.04 16.67 -17.18
C GLY A 722 -12.75 15.36 -16.87
N ALA A 723 -11.95 14.30 -16.68
CA ALA A 723 -12.41 12.93 -16.47
C ALA A 723 -13.27 12.75 -15.21
N ALA A 724 -12.87 13.39 -14.10
CA ALA A 724 -13.50 13.25 -12.79
C ALA A 724 -14.98 13.72 -12.73
N THR A 725 -15.44 14.53 -13.70
CA THR A 725 -16.84 14.95 -13.82
C THR A 725 -17.52 14.48 -15.11
N TYR A 726 -16.93 13.51 -15.81
CA TYR A 726 -17.44 12.93 -17.07
C TYR A 726 -17.62 13.95 -18.22
N HIS A 727 -16.92 15.08 -18.17
CA HIS A 727 -16.97 16.14 -19.18
C HIS A 727 -15.77 16.14 -20.14
N GLY A 728 -14.86 15.17 -19.98
CA GLY A 728 -13.69 14.96 -20.80
C GLY A 728 -12.96 13.67 -20.44
N THR A 729 -11.75 13.49 -20.97
CA THR A 729 -10.82 12.40 -20.56
C THR A 729 -9.52 12.93 -19.95
N LEU A 730 -9.32 14.25 -19.90
CA LEU A 730 -8.17 14.87 -19.25
C LEU A 730 -8.25 14.58 -17.75
N ALA A 731 -7.25 13.87 -17.21
CA ALA A 731 -7.25 13.43 -15.83
C ALA A 731 -7.14 14.60 -14.84
N ASP A 732 -6.26 15.54 -15.16
CA ASP A 732 -5.84 16.64 -14.28
C ASP A 732 -5.81 17.96 -15.07
N PRO A 733 -6.93 18.70 -15.15
CA PRO A 733 -7.03 19.96 -15.87
C PRO A 733 -6.52 21.15 -15.06
N LEU A 734 -5.60 21.92 -15.63
CA LEU A 734 -5.06 23.17 -15.10
C LEU A 734 -5.55 24.36 -15.94
N LEU A 735 -6.15 25.36 -15.29
CA LEU A 735 -6.66 26.58 -15.93
C LEU A 735 -5.89 27.81 -15.47
N GLU A 736 -5.42 28.61 -16.42
CA GLU A 736 -4.84 29.94 -16.18
C GLU A 736 -5.73 31.06 -16.75
N LEU A 737 -5.68 32.24 -16.12
CA LEU A 737 -6.22 33.49 -16.63
C LEU A 737 -5.08 34.51 -16.76
N ARG A 738 -4.92 35.09 -17.95
CA ARG A 738 -3.88 36.06 -18.31
C ARG A 738 -4.48 37.38 -18.79
N ASP A 739 -3.76 38.47 -18.61
CA ASP A 739 -4.13 39.78 -19.14
C ASP A 739 -3.81 39.95 -20.63
N ALA A 740 -4.15 41.11 -21.19
CA ALA A 740 -3.90 41.44 -22.60
C ALA A 740 -2.41 41.47 -23.01
N SER A 741 -1.47 41.47 -22.05
CA SER A 741 -0.02 41.38 -22.28
C SER A 741 0.53 39.95 -22.14
N GLY A 742 -0.33 38.97 -21.79
CA GLY A 742 0.05 37.60 -21.49
C GLY A 742 0.51 37.38 -20.04
N THR A 743 0.45 38.40 -19.19
CA THR A 743 0.85 38.30 -17.77
C THR A 743 -0.19 37.49 -17.00
N LEU A 744 0.27 36.51 -16.21
CA LEU A 744 -0.59 35.66 -15.39
C LEU A 744 -1.29 36.49 -14.30
N LEU A 745 -2.62 36.40 -14.25
CA LEU A 745 -3.46 37.04 -13.24
C LEU A 745 -3.91 36.04 -12.17
N ARG A 746 -4.23 34.80 -12.58
CA ARG A 746 -4.61 33.70 -11.68
C ARG A 746 -4.40 32.34 -12.36
N MET A 747 -4.13 31.31 -11.58
CA MET A 747 -4.08 29.90 -11.98
C MET A 747 -4.81 29.05 -10.93
N HIS A 748 -5.27 27.86 -11.32
CA HIS A 748 -5.84 26.86 -10.41
C HIS A 748 -5.71 25.45 -11.02
N ASP A 749 -5.24 24.53 -10.20
CA ASP A 749 -5.07 23.08 -10.28
C ASP A 749 -5.76 22.46 -9.03
N ASP A 750 -5.96 21.14 -8.94
CA ASP A 750 -6.46 20.48 -7.72
C ASP A 750 -7.75 21.07 -7.09
N GLY A 751 -8.74 21.42 -7.93
CA GLY A 751 -10.07 21.83 -7.44
C GLY A 751 -10.93 20.64 -6.99
N ALA A 752 -12.24 20.85 -6.89
CA ALA A 752 -13.14 19.77 -6.46
C ALA A 752 -13.17 18.60 -7.46
N ASN A 753 -12.68 17.44 -7.03
CA ASN A 753 -12.44 16.27 -7.87
C ASN A 753 -11.47 16.60 -9.03
N ASP A 754 -10.34 17.22 -8.69
CA ASP A 754 -9.19 17.45 -9.58
C ASP A 754 -9.46 18.39 -10.78
N ASN A 755 -10.65 19.04 -10.86
CA ASN A 755 -10.98 19.99 -11.93
C ASN A 755 -10.55 21.42 -11.57
N ALA A 756 -10.00 22.19 -12.51
CA ALA A 756 -9.69 23.60 -12.29
C ALA A 756 -10.92 24.53 -12.30
N HIS A 757 -10.92 25.48 -11.36
CA HIS A 757 -11.97 26.49 -11.19
C HIS A 757 -11.37 27.87 -10.89
N LEU A 758 -11.79 28.91 -11.61
CA LEU A 758 -11.29 30.27 -11.44
C LEU A 758 -12.40 31.29 -11.22
N ASP A 759 -12.42 31.87 -10.03
CA ASP A 759 -13.17 33.09 -9.73
C ASP A 759 -12.29 34.34 -9.85
N PHE A 760 -12.76 35.33 -10.60
CA PHE A 760 -11.99 36.54 -10.89
C PHE A 760 -12.84 37.80 -10.96
N THR A 761 -12.42 38.87 -10.27
CA THR A 761 -13.01 40.20 -10.38
C THR A 761 -12.12 41.11 -11.21
N ALA A 762 -12.58 41.48 -12.41
CA ALA A 762 -11.77 42.25 -13.34
C ALA A 762 -11.53 43.68 -12.86
N THR A 763 -10.27 44.11 -12.80
CA THR A 763 -9.87 45.49 -12.45
C THR A 763 -9.88 46.42 -13.67
N ALA A 764 -9.71 45.87 -14.87
CA ALA A 764 -9.75 46.58 -16.14
C ALA A 764 -10.79 45.96 -17.11
N SER A 765 -11.26 46.75 -18.07
CA SER A 765 -12.11 46.25 -19.17
C SER A 765 -11.23 45.95 -20.38
N GLY A 766 -11.36 44.76 -20.96
CA GLY A 766 -10.51 44.35 -22.08
C GLY A 766 -10.60 42.87 -22.42
N ILE A 767 -9.84 42.46 -23.43
CA ILE A 767 -9.59 41.06 -23.73
C ILE A 767 -8.62 40.52 -22.67
N HIS A 768 -8.95 39.34 -22.15
CA HIS A 768 -8.12 38.50 -21.30
C HIS A 768 -8.02 37.14 -22.00
N TYR A 769 -7.07 36.31 -21.59
CA TYR A 769 -6.88 34.98 -22.16
C TYR A 769 -7.05 33.89 -21.11
N LEU A 770 -7.87 32.90 -21.40
CA LEU A 770 -7.94 31.65 -20.63
C LEU A 770 -7.01 30.65 -21.29
N VAL A 771 -6.14 29.99 -20.52
CA VAL A 771 -5.26 28.93 -21.00
C VAL A 771 -5.66 27.62 -20.34
N ALA A 772 -6.14 26.67 -21.13
CA ALA A 772 -6.47 25.31 -20.68
C ALA A 772 -5.33 24.36 -21.05
N ARG A 773 -4.90 23.54 -20.08
CA ARG A 773 -3.90 22.48 -20.30
C ARG A 773 -4.05 21.37 -19.25
N ALA A 774 -3.22 20.34 -19.35
CA ALA A 774 -2.97 19.41 -18.25
C ALA A 774 -2.09 20.07 -17.18
N ASP A 775 -2.18 19.63 -15.91
CA ASP A 775 -0.98 19.66 -15.07
C ASP A 775 -0.03 18.50 -15.44
N GLY A 776 1.26 18.75 -15.33
CA GLY A 776 2.31 17.81 -15.74
C GLY A 776 2.25 17.40 -17.23
N TYR A 777 2.23 16.09 -17.47
CA TYR A 777 2.32 15.49 -18.82
C TYR A 777 1.01 14.82 -19.30
N GLY A 778 -0.13 15.18 -18.71
CA GLY A 778 -1.43 14.61 -19.08
C GLY A 778 -1.87 14.94 -20.51
N THR A 779 -2.71 14.08 -21.09
CA THR A 779 -3.41 14.33 -22.35
C THR A 779 -4.87 13.89 -22.22
N GLY A 780 -5.78 14.47 -23.01
CA GLY A 780 -7.20 14.12 -22.97
C GLY A 780 -8.15 15.28 -23.28
N SER A 781 -9.41 14.97 -23.52
CA SER A 781 -10.43 15.99 -23.80
C SER A 781 -10.92 16.70 -22.54
N TYR A 782 -11.47 17.90 -22.69
CA TYR A 782 -12.04 18.69 -21.61
C TYR A 782 -13.25 19.51 -22.08
N LEU A 783 -14.00 20.07 -21.13
CA LEU A 783 -15.03 21.09 -21.35
C LEU A 783 -14.66 22.38 -20.63
N LEU A 784 -14.44 23.46 -21.38
CA LEU A 784 -14.24 24.81 -20.85
C LEU A 784 -15.56 25.58 -20.87
N SER A 785 -15.89 26.29 -19.79
CA SER A 785 -17.08 27.16 -19.72
C SER A 785 -16.83 28.48 -18.98
N ALA A 786 -17.60 29.52 -19.32
CA ALA A 786 -17.42 30.88 -18.78
C ALA A 786 -18.73 31.53 -18.33
N ALA A 787 -18.78 32.00 -17.08
CA ALA A 787 -19.98 32.55 -16.45
C ALA A 787 -19.71 33.92 -15.75
N ARG A 788 -20.80 34.63 -15.42
CA ARG A 788 -20.77 35.83 -14.56
C ARG A 788 -21.32 35.49 -13.18
N GLN A 789 -20.67 35.99 -12.13
CA GLN A 789 -21.16 35.83 -10.77
C GLN A 789 -22.21 36.90 -10.41
N ALA A 790 -23.08 36.57 -9.45
CA ALA A 790 -24.04 37.52 -8.87
C ALA A 790 -23.39 38.33 -7.74
N THR A 791 -23.58 39.64 -7.74
CA THR A 791 -23.02 40.54 -6.71
C THR A 791 -23.78 40.43 -5.39
N ALA A 792 -23.08 40.12 -4.30
CA ALA A 792 -23.62 40.19 -2.94
C ALA A 792 -23.91 41.65 -2.53
N ALA A 793 -25.01 41.88 -1.81
CA ALA A 793 -25.37 43.19 -1.30
C ALA A 793 -24.50 43.58 -0.09
N ALA A 794 -23.94 44.78 -0.09
CA ALA A 794 -23.03 45.24 0.96
C ALA A 794 -23.75 45.53 2.28
N SER A 795 -23.23 44.98 3.38
CA SER A 795 -23.54 45.41 4.75
C SER A 795 -22.59 46.54 5.17
N THR A 796 -23.15 47.59 5.77
CA THR A 796 -22.40 48.75 6.26
C THR A 796 -21.69 48.45 7.60
N PRO A 797 -20.39 48.79 7.76
CA PRO A 797 -19.70 48.66 9.04
C PRO A 797 -20.19 49.70 10.07
N LEU A 798 -20.14 49.34 11.36
CA LEU A 798 -20.29 50.29 12.46
C LEU A 798 -18.96 51.01 12.74
N GLU A 799 -19.03 52.31 12.99
CA GLU A 799 -17.87 53.14 13.37
C GLU A 799 -17.34 52.78 14.75
N SER A 800 -16.02 52.87 14.93
CA SER A 800 -15.34 52.78 16.23
C SER A 800 -14.99 54.16 16.77
N ASP A 801 -15.44 54.45 17.99
CA ASP A 801 -15.15 55.69 18.72
C ASP A 801 -13.84 55.55 19.54
N PRO A 802 -12.83 56.44 19.41
CA PRO A 802 -11.54 56.26 20.07
C PRO A 802 -11.39 57.09 21.37
N LEU A 803 -11.12 56.43 22.50
CA LEU A 803 -10.57 57.07 23.69
C LEU A 803 -9.34 56.33 24.21
N TRP A 804 -8.31 57.11 24.58
CA TRP A 804 -6.95 56.68 24.90
C TRP A 804 -6.81 56.04 26.28
N ALA A 805 -5.88 55.09 26.43
CA ALA A 805 -4.63 55.23 27.23
C ALA A 805 -3.77 53.96 27.15
#